data_AF-A0A0A2VLI6-F1
#
_entry.id   AF-A0A0A2VLI6-F1
#
_cell.length_a   1.000
_cell.length_b   1.000
_cell.length_c   1.000
_cell.angle_alpha   90.00
_cell.angle_beta   90.00
_cell.angle_gamma   90.00
#
_symmetry.space_group_name_H-M   'P 1'
#
loop_
_entity.id
_entity.type
_entity.pdbx_description
1 polymer ?
#
loop_
_entity_poly.entity_id
_entity_poly.type
_entity_poly.pdbx_seq_one_letter_code
_entity_poly.pdbx_strand_id
1 'polypeptide(L)'
;MAVEEDRTDGPFSQEDHQVAYIFNPADGAAARPAKRRRVSRKGAKSKGSNLGSSLAALGSSLFVPLLNGAESAACVQERHRLYEESWAKVDSRIQAILRNSNSATLEQVSSFVRQAKTECFDKIPTAFIVTGTNIASQDLLFEQLSETLQSGSSRFVRLRSTEVGSLKAVLKRIIRTGTSKATDDEEENDTEEKETDGKRYLEYDLEALYAYVQTQNCDQIFVAFQDSEGFDSSLLSDLITLLSSWRPRIPFTLLFGVATSVELLQARLLKSACRQIYGGQFDDVQTDTILESVFKGAVAASDVPLRLGGPLLRWMLDRQRDQVAGIQAFISSLKYAYMCHFFANPLSVLAHLEAGKDKLIQPEHLEAIRNTPSFRKHVEGAIETGTAEKFQYARSLLEDDTALREQVQASSLESRVWMDERLRSLLMLEAAGAHHGAFSRAYVEVISEGVAMSEHSNMVASIRRMGMSELARAIERFVSLLRDGEPSLGLGPYKEPDGAQMQSQLETQLTALRALTRHAEAEGISVRSRYSGQSKVARTTVIAQRVQLSHHSATLKDEDKRLTDIMDAVTGVLAVRHDETTPGSLLLSESWLYDARAPSRNVFVPRPRAVFERSLARPHDYLACECCRPDGEGLQATLPATAILYQMYQETGSLINVADMWASFYALIRGQGAACGQTGEEDGAMRDEDEDEEDEEKQREALVLFYRGLAELRALGYVKSSKKKTDHVAKVKWL
;
A
#
# COMPACT_ATOMS: atom_id res chain seq x y z
N MET A 1 -20.38 -11.36 -61.96
CA MET A 1 -21.77 -11.29 -61.50
C MET A 1 -21.74 -10.80 -60.07
N ALA A 2 -22.40 -9.67 -59.82
CA ALA A 2 -22.56 -9.11 -58.49
C ALA A 2 -23.26 -10.14 -57.60
N VAL A 3 -22.70 -10.40 -56.42
CA VAL A 3 -23.44 -11.05 -55.34
C VAL A 3 -23.92 -9.90 -54.48
N GLU A 4 -25.23 -9.70 -54.51
CA GLU A 4 -25.96 -8.75 -53.69
C GLU A 4 -25.63 -9.03 -52.22
N GLU A 5 -25.15 -8.01 -51.51
CA GLU A 5 -25.10 -8.01 -50.04
C GLU A 5 -26.54 -7.99 -49.55
N ASP A 6 -27.05 -9.19 -49.26
CA ASP A 6 -28.28 -9.38 -48.54
C ASP A 6 -28.09 -8.77 -47.14
N ARG A 7 -28.71 -7.60 -46.93
CA ARG A 7 -28.81 -6.95 -45.62
C ARG A 7 -29.72 -7.80 -44.75
N THR A 8 -29.17 -8.88 -44.22
CA THR A 8 -29.76 -9.57 -43.08
C THR A 8 -29.69 -8.60 -41.90
N ASP A 9 -30.85 -8.08 -41.49
CA ASP A 9 -31.06 -7.46 -40.18
C ASP A 9 -30.63 -8.47 -39.09
N GLY A 10 -29.34 -8.47 -38.76
CA GLY A 10 -28.81 -9.18 -37.61
C GLY A 10 -29.36 -8.54 -36.33
N PRO A 11 -29.42 -9.28 -35.20
CA PRO A 11 -29.90 -8.77 -33.92
C PRO A 11 -28.99 -7.68 -33.30
N PHE A 12 -27.91 -7.30 -33.99
CA PHE A 12 -26.93 -6.32 -33.55
C PHE A 12 -27.08 -5.05 -34.37
N SER A 13 -27.33 -3.95 -33.68
CA SER A 13 -27.37 -2.62 -34.24
C SER A 13 -25.94 -2.11 -34.52
N GLN A 14 -25.81 -1.10 -35.37
CA GLN A 14 -24.52 -0.41 -35.60
C GLN A 14 -23.94 0.20 -34.30
N GLU A 15 -24.79 0.42 -33.28
CA GLU A 15 -24.38 0.88 -31.95
C GLU A 15 -23.66 -0.22 -31.14
N ASP A 16 -24.02 -1.50 -31.33
CA ASP A 16 -23.39 -2.64 -30.64
C ASP A 16 -21.94 -2.91 -31.10
N HIS A 17 -21.53 -2.29 -32.21
CA HIS A 17 -20.18 -2.35 -32.75
C HIS A 17 -19.34 -1.09 -32.47
N GLN A 18 -19.88 -0.12 -31.69
CA GLN A 18 -19.10 1.05 -31.28
C GLN A 18 -18.05 0.65 -30.25
N VAL A 19 -16.81 1.06 -30.50
CA VAL A 19 -15.67 0.80 -29.59
C VAL A 19 -15.86 1.48 -28.24
N ALA A 20 -16.56 2.61 -28.20
CA ALA A 20 -16.95 3.30 -26.98
C ALA A 20 -18.25 4.07 -27.20
N TYR A 21 -19.16 3.98 -26.24
CA TYR A 21 -20.39 4.75 -26.18
C TYR A 21 -20.41 5.55 -24.87
N ILE A 22 -20.57 6.87 -24.97
CA ILE A 22 -20.66 7.74 -23.80
C ILE A 22 -22.12 7.78 -23.36
N PHE A 23 -22.45 6.97 -22.36
CA PHE A 23 -23.78 6.98 -21.76
C PHE A 23 -23.96 8.21 -20.87
N ASN A 24 -24.72 9.19 -21.37
CA ASN A 24 -25.18 10.34 -20.58
C ASN A 24 -26.54 10.02 -19.93
N PRO A 25 -26.62 9.78 -18.61
CA PRO A 25 -27.89 9.50 -17.94
C PRO A 25 -28.89 10.67 -17.97
N ALA A 26 -28.44 11.89 -18.35
CA ALA A 26 -29.29 13.06 -18.53
C ALA A 26 -30.04 13.08 -19.88
N ASP A 27 -29.56 12.36 -20.90
CA ASP A 27 -30.19 12.27 -22.22
C ASP A 27 -31.30 11.19 -22.25
N GLY A 28 -32.23 11.29 -21.29
CA GLY A 28 -33.41 10.45 -21.19
C GLY A 28 -34.60 10.88 -22.05
N ALA A 29 -34.37 11.51 -23.21
CA ALA A 29 -35.42 11.96 -24.12
C ALA A 29 -35.14 11.71 -25.62
N ALA A 30 -34.19 10.85 -25.96
CA ALA A 30 -34.12 10.32 -27.33
C ALA A 30 -35.18 9.23 -27.50
N ALA A 31 -36.00 9.37 -28.54
CA ALA A 31 -37.21 8.59 -28.79
C ALA A 31 -36.94 7.08 -28.87
N ARG A 32 -37.46 6.31 -27.91
CA ARG A 32 -37.57 4.85 -28.04
C ARG A 32 -38.44 4.52 -29.27
N PRO A 33 -38.06 3.56 -30.12
CA PRO A 33 -38.94 3.06 -31.17
C PRO A 33 -40.16 2.38 -30.52
N ALA A 34 -41.35 2.85 -30.90
CA ALA A 34 -42.60 2.36 -30.35
C ALA A 34 -42.89 0.94 -30.86
N LYS A 35 -42.79 -0.08 -29.98
CA LYS A 35 -43.69 -1.24 -29.89
C LYS A 35 -43.21 -2.24 -28.83
N ARG A 36 -43.73 -2.16 -27.60
CA ARG A 36 -44.53 -3.23 -26.96
C ARG A 36 -44.83 -2.95 -25.49
N ARG A 37 -46.14 -3.12 -25.21
CA ARG A 37 -46.84 -3.49 -23.97
C ARG A 37 -46.70 -2.61 -22.71
N ARG A 38 -47.83 -1.97 -22.43
CA ARG A 38 -48.21 -1.16 -21.27
C ARG A 38 -48.51 -2.06 -20.06
N VAL A 39 -47.83 -1.85 -18.93
CA VAL A 39 -48.31 -2.23 -17.59
C VAL A 39 -48.16 -1.01 -16.65
N SER A 40 -49.14 -0.85 -15.78
CA SER A 40 -49.58 0.38 -15.11
C SER A 40 -48.65 0.96 -14.04
N ARG A 41 -48.71 2.29 -13.93
CA ARG A 41 -48.11 3.21 -12.94
C ARG A 41 -48.46 2.93 -11.47
N LYS A 42 -47.52 3.27 -10.58
CA LYS A 42 -47.60 4.21 -9.43
C LYS A 42 -46.15 4.36 -8.89
N GLY A 43 -45.51 5.49 -8.65
CA GLY A 43 -45.89 6.90 -8.61
C GLY A 43 -45.27 7.54 -7.36
N ALA A 44 -44.11 8.21 -7.48
CA ALA A 44 -43.67 9.25 -6.53
C ALA A 44 -42.68 10.21 -7.23
N LYS A 45 -43.00 11.50 -7.21
CA LYS A 45 -42.27 12.60 -7.86
C LYS A 45 -41.14 13.09 -6.93
N SER A 46 -39.90 13.22 -7.43
CA SER A 46 -38.90 14.13 -6.87
C SER A 46 -38.82 15.38 -7.74
N LYS A 47 -38.78 16.56 -7.11
CA LYS A 47 -38.51 17.85 -7.75
C LYS A 47 -36.99 18.02 -7.86
N GLY A 48 -36.52 18.42 -9.03
CA GLY A 48 -35.11 18.72 -9.28
C GLY A 48 -34.69 20.11 -8.82
N SER A 49 -33.39 20.25 -8.52
CA SER A 49 -32.59 21.44 -8.82
C SER A 49 -31.09 21.16 -8.64
N ASN A 50 -30.30 21.69 -9.58
CA ASN A 50 -28.87 22.06 -9.54
C ASN A 50 -27.80 21.03 -9.96
N LEU A 51 -27.41 21.18 -11.24
CA LEU A 51 -26.38 20.49 -12.01
C LEU A 51 -24.94 21.01 -11.72
N GLY A 52 -24.59 21.19 -10.45
CA GLY A 52 -23.21 21.52 -10.01
C GLY A 52 -22.67 20.63 -8.89
N SER A 53 -23.45 19.63 -8.48
CA SER A 53 -23.25 18.87 -7.23
C SER A 53 -23.01 17.37 -7.46
N SER A 54 -22.80 16.91 -8.69
CA SER A 54 -22.89 15.47 -9.00
C SER A 54 -21.81 14.61 -8.32
N LEU A 55 -20.60 15.10 -8.08
CA LEU A 55 -19.56 14.33 -7.37
C LEU A 55 -19.74 14.36 -5.85
N ALA A 56 -20.12 15.52 -5.29
CA ALA A 56 -20.36 15.65 -3.85
C ALA A 56 -21.66 14.93 -3.38
N ALA A 57 -22.69 14.88 -4.22
CA ALA A 57 -23.94 14.15 -3.95
C ALA A 57 -23.77 12.63 -4.09
N LEU A 58 -22.80 12.15 -4.88
CA LEU A 58 -22.43 10.74 -4.92
C LEU A 58 -21.78 10.32 -3.59
N GLY A 59 -20.95 11.16 -2.98
CA GLY A 59 -20.30 10.89 -1.69
C GLY A 59 -21.26 10.51 -0.56
N SER A 60 -22.39 11.23 -0.41
CA SER A 60 -23.43 10.88 0.58
C SER A 60 -24.26 9.65 0.22
N SER A 61 -24.22 9.20 -1.04
CA SER A 61 -24.96 8.02 -1.53
C SER A 61 -24.17 6.71 -1.51
N LEU A 62 -22.84 6.75 -1.32
CA LEU A 62 -21.98 5.57 -1.38
C LEU A 62 -22.11 4.69 -0.13
N PHE A 63 -22.30 5.30 1.04
CA PHE A 63 -22.46 4.54 2.28
C PHE A 63 -23.89 4.02 2.40
N VAL A 64 -24.01 2.69 2.48
CA VAL A 64 -25.30 2.00 2.62
C VAL A 64 -25.62 1.84 4.12
N PRO A 65 -26.90 1.95 4.52
CA PRO A 65 -27.32 1.61 5.89
C PRO A 65 -26.96 0.18 6.25
N LEU A 66 -26.23 0.01 7.35
CA LEU A 66 -25.87 -1.28 7.94
C LEU A 66 -26.95 -1.77 8.91
N LEU A 67 -26.63 -2.82 9.69
CA LEU A 67 -27.54 -3.45 10.64
C LEU A 67 -28.84 -3.93 9.97
N ASN A 68 -28.70 -4.58 8.80
CA ASN A 68 -29.81 -5.01 7.94
C ASN A 68 -30.77 -3.87 7.54
N GLY A 69 -30.26 -2.64 7.43
CA GLY A 69 -31.02 -1.46 7.07
C GLY A 69 -31.65 -0.70 8.25
N ALA A 70 -31.38 -1.11 9.49
CA ALA A 70 -31.86 -0.42 10.69
C ALA A 70 -31.00 0.80 11.09
N GLU A 71 -29.81 0.94 10.49
CA GLU A 71 -28.94 2.09 10.74
C GLU A 71 -29.60 3.41 10.30
N SER A 72 -29.64 4.39 11.21
CA SER A 72 -30.22 5.70 10.92
C SER A 72 -29.39 6.49 9.90
N ALA A 73 -30.03 7.36 9.12
CA ALA A 73 -29.33 8.23 8.17
C ALA A 73 -28.27 9.12 8.84
N ALA A 74 -28.47 9.50 10.11
CA ALA A 74 -27.49 10.26 10.88
C ALA A 74 -26.23 9.43 11.19
N CYS A 75 -26.38 8.14 11.52
CA CYS A 75 -25.24 7.23 11.74
C CYS A 75 -24.46 6.97 10.45
N VAL A 76 -25.16 6.79 9.32
CA VAL A 76 -24.54 6.65 8.00
C VAL A 76 -23.72 7.89 7.64
N GLN A 77 -24.28 9.08 7.84
CA GLN A 77 -23.59 10.35 7.62
C GLN A 77 -22.39 10.53 8.55
N GLU A 78 -22.51 10.15 9.83
CA GLU A 78 -21.42 10.25 10.79
C GLU A 78 -20.29 9.27 10.43
N ARG A 79 -20.58 8.05 9.99
CA ARG A 79 -19.59 7.10 9.45
C ARG A 79 -18.80 7.70 8.28
N HIS A 80 -19.50 8.28 7.32
CA HIS A 80 -18.86 8.92 6.17
C HIS A 80 -18.02 10.13 6.60
N ARG A 81 -18.54 10.99 7.49
CA ARG A 81 -17.81 12.13 8.05
C ARG A 81 -16.54 11.69 8.77
N LEU A 82 -16.64 10.68 9.63
CA LEU A 82 -15.51 10.13 10.37
C LEU A 82 -14.46 9.53 9.43
N TYR A 83 -14.85 8.85 8.35
CA TYR A 83 -13.92 8.37 7.33
C TYR A 83 -13.13 9.53 6.70
N GLU A 84 -13.83 10.53 6.18
CA GLU A 84 -13.21 11.68 5.50
C GLU A 84 -12.26 12.44 6.44
N GLU A 85 -12.70 12.76 7.66
CA GLU A 85 -11.88 13.45 8.65
C GLU A 85 -10.68 12.63 9.09
N SER A 86 -10.89 11.33 9.35
CA SER A 86 -9.83 10.43 9.80
C SER A 86 -8.76 10.23 8.73
N TRP A 87 -9.18 10.02 7.48
CA TRP A 87 -8.26 9.84 6.37
C TRP A 87 -7.56 11.15 6.01
N ALA A 88 -8.26 12.28 5.94
CA ALA A 88 -7.66 13.58 5.63
C ALA A 88 -6.56 13.97 6.62
N LYS A 89 -6.75 13.69 7.91
CA LYS A 89 -5.74 13.90 8.95
C LYS A 89 -4.47 13.08 8.67
N VAL A 90 -4.62 11.81 8.33
CA VAL A 90 -3.50 10.90 8.07
C VAL A 90 -2.82 11.23 6.74
N ASP A 91 -3.59 11.46 5.68
CA ASP A 91 -3.08 11.83 4.35
C ASP A 91 -2.28 13.14 4.41
N SER A 92 -2.78 14.17 5.10
CA SER A 92 -2.05 15.42 5.28
C SER A 92 -0.68 15.22 5.94
N ARG A 93 -0.58 14.32 6.92
CA ARG A 93 0.71 13.96 7.55
C ARG A 93 1.62 13.22 6.59
N ILE A 94 1.08 12.25 5.85
CA ILE A 94 1.83 11.49 4.84
C ILE A 94 2.40 12.45 3.81
N GLN A 95 1.59 13.36 3.25
CA GLN A 95 2.05 14.36 2.29
C GLN A 95 3.12 15.28 2.87
N ALA A 96 2.97 15.71 4.13
CA ALA A 96 4.00 16.51 4.81
C ALA A 96 5.32 15.74 4.97
N ILE A 97 5.26 14.46 5.35
CA ILE A 97 6.45 13.60 5.48
C ILE A 97 7.13 13.41 4.13
N LEU A 98 6.36 13.08 3.09
CA LEU A 98 6.89 12.90 1.73
C LEU A 98 7.54 14.18 1.21
N ARG A 99 6.90 15.34 1.42
CA ARG A 99 7.46 16.64 1.00
C ARG A 99 8.74 16.99 1.74
N ASN A 100 8.79 16.74 3.05
CA ASN A 100 9.97 17.03 3.87
C ASN A 100 11.12 16.05 3.61
N SER A 101 10.82 14.81 3.22
CA SER A 101 11.85 13.79 2.95
C SER A 101 12.86 14.24 1.90
N ASN A 102 12.38 14.89 0.83
CA ASN A 102 13.23 15.28 -0.30
C ASN A 102 13.98 16.60 -0.06
N SER A 103 13.71 17.32 1.04
CA SER A 103 14.24 18.67 1.29
C SER A 103 15.76 18.77 1.22
N ALA A 104 16.48 17.79 1.79
CA ALA A 104 17.93 17.73 1.75
C ALA A 104 18.47 17.56 0.31
N THR A 105 17.87 16.67 -0.48
CA THR A 105 18.24 16.45 -1.88
C THR A 105 17.94 17.68 -2.74
N LEU A 106 16.80 18.33 -2.51
CA LEU A 106 16.43 19.59 -3.18
C LEU A 106 17.44 20.70 -2.90
N GLU A 107 17.89 20.84 -1.64
CA GLU A 107 18.90 21.82 -1.25
C GLU A 107 20.26 21.52 -1.88
N GLN A 108 20.69 20.27 -1.88
CA GLN A 108 21.95 19.83 -2.50
C GLN A 108 21.97 20.09 -4.01
N VAL A 109 20.91 19.70 -4.73
CA VAL A 109 20.77 19.94 -6.18
C VAL A 109 20.74 21.44 -6.47
N SER A 110 20.00 22.22 -5.69
CA SER A 110 19.92 23.68 -5.85
C SER A 110 21.28 24.35 -5.61
N SER A 111 22.03 23.90 -4.61
CA SER A 111 23.39 24.38 -4.32
C SER A 111 24.35 24.07 -5.48
N PHE A 112 24.33 22.84 -5.98
CA PHE A 112 25.14 22.43 -7.13
C PHE A 112 24.82 23.23 -8.38
N VAL A 113 23.55 23.45 -8.71
CA VAL A 113 23.14 24.26 -9.87
C VAL A 113 23.70 25.68 -9.76
N ARG A 114 23.68 26.29 -8.57
CA ARG A 114 24.24 27.63 -8.35
C ARG A 114 25.77 27.64 -8.52
N GLN A 115 26.46 26.65 -7.98
CA GLN A 115 27.92 26.53 -8.07
C GLN A 115 28.39 26.22 -9.50
N ALA A 116 27.69 25.35 -10.22
CA ALA A 116 28.05 24.96 -11.58
C ALA A 116 27.96 26.12 -12.58
N LYS A 117 27.09 27.11 -12.33
CA LYS A 117 27.04 28.35 -13.13
C LYS A 117 28.35 29.14 -13.07
N THR A 118 29.05 29.12 -11.94
CA THR A 118 30.31 29.87 -11.76
C THR A 118 31.54 29.08 -12.15
N GLU A 119 31.52 27.75 -12.00
CA GLU A 119 32.72 26.92 -12.16
C GLU A 119 32.90 26.34 -13.57
N CYS A 120 31.83 26.17 -14.35
CA CYS A 120 31.92 25.46 -15.63
C CYS A 120 31.22 26.19 -16.78
N PHE A 121 31.98 26.78 -17.70
CA PHE A 121 31.46 27.45 -18.91
C PHE A 121 31.48 26.57 -20.18
N ASP A 122 32.26 25.49 -20.21
CA ASP A 122 32.44 24.67 -21.41
C ASP A 122 31.57 23.39 -21.47
N LYS A 123 31.19 22.81 -20.33
CA LYS A 123 30.41 21.55 -20.26
C LYS A 123 29.03 21.73 -19.62
N ILE A 124 28.03 21.01 -20.11
CA ILE A 124 26.66 21.10 -19.59
C ILE A 124 26.60 20.61 -18.12
N PRO A 125 26.16 21.45 -17.17
CA PRO A 125 25.91 21.04 -15.80
C PRO A 125 24.81 20.00 -15.77
N THR A 126 25.07 18.88 -15.12
CA THR A 126 24.16 17.76 -15.09
C THR A 126 24.07 17.20 -13.67
N ALA A 127 22.87 17.16 -13.10
CA ALA A 127 22.63 16.47 -11.84
C ALA A 127 22.11 15.07 -12.13
N PHE A 128 22.79 14.05 -11.60
CA PHE A 128 22.33 12.66 -11.61
C PHE A 128 21.72 12.35 -10.25
N ILE A 129 20.40 12.16 -10.24
CA ILE A 129 19.64 11.90 -9.02
C ILE A 129 19.31 10.42 -8.99
N VAL A 130 19.91 9.70 -8.05
CA VAL A 130 19.72 8.25 -7.87
C VAL A 130 18.47 8.03 -7.03
N THR A 131 17.36 7.75 -7.70
CA THR A 131 16.02 7.64 -7.07
C THR A 131 15.65 6.21 -6.68
N GLY A 132 16.44 5.22 -7.07
CA GLY A 132 16.14 3.80 -6.87
C GLY A 132 15.02 3.27 -7.78
N THR A 133 14.54 2.07 -7.49
CA THR A 133 13.57 1.32 -8.30
C THR A 133 12.13 1.85 -8.24
N ASN A 134 11.83 2.78 -7.33
CA ASN A 134 10.48 3.29 -7.12
C ASN A 134 10.16 4.47 -8.05
N ILE A 135 9.77 4.16 -9.29
CA ILE A 135 9.40 5.16 -10.31
C ILE A 135 8.26 6.09 -9.83
N ALA A 136 7.32 5.57 -9.03
CA ALA A 136 6.17 6.34 -8.56
C ALA A 136 6.52 7.47 -7.58
N SER A 137 7.65 7.40 -6.86
CA SER A 137 8.12 8.52 -6.01
C SER A 137 8.92 9.56 -6.79
N GLN A 138 9.41 9.25 -8.00
CA GLN A 138 10.14 10.19 -8.84
C GLN A 138 9.25 11.38 -9.25
N ASP A 139 7.97 11.14 -9.51
CA ASP A 139 7.07 12.21 -9.97
C ASP A 139 6.96 13.35 -8.96
N LEU A 140 6.78 13.03 -7.68
CA LEU A 140 6.75 14.03 -6.60
C LEU A 140 8.08 14.77 -6.48
N LEU A 141 9.21 14.06 -6.55
CA LEU A 141 10.54 14.68 -6.48
C LEU A 141 10.77 15.67 -7.62
N PHE A 142 10.43 15.30 -8.85
CA PHE A 142 10.58 16.17 -10.02
C PHE A 142 9.59 17.33 -10.05
N GLU A 143 8.41 17.16 -9.47
CA GLU A 143 7.46 18.25 -9.21
C GLU A 143 8.07 19.27 -8.23
N GLN A 144 8.60 18.81 -7.09
CA GLN A 144 9.25 19.68 -6.12
C GLN A 144 10.52 20.36 -6.66
N LEU A 145 11.30 19.65 -7.48
CA LEU A 145 12.45 20.25 -8.18
C LEU A 145 12.00 21.34 -9.16
N SER A 146 10.89 21.11 -9.87
CA SER A 146 10.30 22.14 -10.74
C SER A 146 9.92 23.36 -9.91
N GLU A 147 9.16 23.21 -8.83
CA GLU A 147 8.75 24.32 -7.95
C GLU A 147 9.95 25.08 -7.35
N THR A 148 11.02 24.36 -6.98
CA THR A 148 12.19 24.95 -6.31
C THR A 148 13.13 25.65 -7.30
N LEU A 149 13.33 25.07 -8.49
CA LEU A 149 14.29 25.56 -9.48
C LEU A 149 13.67 26.55 -10.47
N GLN A 150 12.35 26.53 -10.63
CA GLN A 150 11.61 27.47 -11.48
C GLN A 150 11.39 28.79 -10.74
N SER A 151 12.29 29.75 -10.98
CA SER A 151 12.10 31.16 -10.64
C SER A 151 11.49 31.89 -11.84
N GLY A 152 11.02 33.13 -11.65
CA GLY A 152 10.43 33.92 -12.75
C GLY A 152 11.31 34.05 -14.01
N SER A 153 12.62 33.85 -13.89
CA SER A 153 13.61 33.89 -14.99
C SER A 153 14.10 32.51 -15.45
N SER A 154 13.71 31.39 -14.84
CA SER A 154 14.12 30.05 -15.27
C SER A 154 12.94 29.20 -15.76
N ARG A 155 13.23 28.20 -16.60
CA ARG A 155 12.22 27.29 -17.17
C ARG A 155 12.57 25.84 -16.87
N PHE A 156 11.57 25.06 -16.53
CA PHE A 156 11.72 23.65 -16.20
C PHE A 156 10.94 22.78 -17.19
N VAL A 157 11.64 21.90 -17.91
CA VAL A 157 11.06 21.00 -18.92
C VAL A 157 11.21 19.57 -18.42
N ARG A 158 10.08 18.88 -18.20
CA ARG A 158 10.05 17.44 -17.88
C ARG A 158 9.91 16.60 -19.14
N LEU A 159 10.69 15.53 -19.24
CA LEU A 159 10.68 14.56 -20.33
C LEU A 159 10.51 13.15 -19.78
N ARG A 160 9.59 12.39 -20.39
CA ARG A 160 9.35 10.96 -20.15
C ARG A 160 9.66 10.15 -21.40
N SER A 161 10.27 8.98 -21.27
CA SER A 161 10.66 8.15 -22.43
C SER A 161 9.47 7.73 -23.30
N THR A 162 8.29 7.56 -22.69
CA THR A 162 7.05 7.18 -23.37
C THR A 162 6.49 8.28 -24.28
N GLU A 163 6.79 9.54 -24.00
CA GLU A 163 6.29 10.70 -24.75
C GLU A 163 7.17 11.03 -25.96
N VAL A 164 8.45 10.66 -25.91
CA VAL A 164 9.47 11.17 -26.85
C VAL A 164 10.38 10.06 -27.38
N GLY A 165 9.93 9.40 -28.46
CA GLY A 165 10.69 8.35 -29.15
C GLY A 165 11.64 8.83 -30.26
N SER A 166 11.73 10.14 -30.54
CA SER A 166 12.62 10.68 -31.58
C SER A 166 13.18 12.05 -31.21
N LEU A 167 14.32 12.43 -31.79
CA LEU A 167 14.96 13.73 -31.54
C LEU A 167 14.02 14.90 -31.87
N LYS A 168 13.27 14.80 -32.98
CA LYS A 168 12.26 15.80 -33.36
C LYS A 168 11.18 15.96 -32.31
N ALA A 169 10.66 14.86 -31.75
CA ALA A 169 9.65 14.89 -30.71
C ALA A 169 10.19 15.53 -29.42
N VAL A 170 11.43 15.18 -29.02
CA VAL A 170 12.10 15.77 -27.86
C VAL A 170 12.23 17.28 -28.02
N LEU A 171 12.73 17.75 -29.16
CA LEU A 171 12.92 19.18 -29.42
C LEU A 171 11.58 19.93 -29.41
N LYS A 172 10.54 19.37 -30.06
CA LYS A 172 9.19 19.95 -30.03
C LYS A 172 8.66 20.09 -28.61
N ARG A 173 8.87 19.10 -27.75
CA ARG A 173 8.47 19.15 -26.34
C ARG A 173 9.26 20.21 -25.56
N ILE A 174 10.59 20.24 -25.71
CA ILE A 174 11.46 21.24 -25.06
C ILE A 174 11.03 22.66 -25.45
N ILE A 175 10.77 22.92 -26.73
CA ILE A 175 10.39 24.24 -27.22
C ILE A 175 8.98 24.61 -26.76
N ARG A 176 8.00 23.71 -26.89
CA ARG A 176 6.62 23.97 -26.44
C ARG A 176 6.56 24.30 -24.96
N THR A 177 7.20 23.50 -24.10
CA THR A 177 7.21 23.71 -22.65
C THR A 177 8.13 24.87 -22.24
N GLY A 178 9.23 25.09 -22.94
CA GLY A 178 10.16 26.20 -22.66
C GLY A 178 9.59 27.58 -23.01
N THR A 179 8.67 27.65 -23.99
CA THR A 179 8.08 28.90 -24.49
C THR A 179 6.67 29.20 -23.96
N SER A 180 5.99 28.22 -23.33
CA SER A 180 4.69 28.45 -22.70
C SER A 180 4.82 29.43 -21.51
N LYS A 181 3.85 30.33 -21.32
CA LYS A 181 3.84 31.22 -20.14
C LYS A 181 3.61 30.37 -18.89
N ALA A 182 4.21 30.75 -17.76
CA ALA A 182 4.20 29.98 -16.52
C ALA A 182 2.85 29.97 -15.77
N THR A 183 1.77 30.45 -16.41
CA THR A 183 0.43 30.58 -15.83
C THR A 183 -0.59 29.97 -16.79
N ASP A 184 -1.09 28.81 -16.38
CA ASP A 184 -2.33 28.11 -16.75
C ASP A 184 -2.63 27.64 -18.18
N ASP A 185 -3.19 26.42 -18.11
CA ASP A 185 -4.12 25.69 -18.96
C ASP A 185 -3.63 25.04 -20.26
N GLU A 186 -3.63 23.71 -20.18
CA GLU A 186 -3.69 22.75 -21.27
C GLU A 186 -5.00 22.92 -22.07
N GLU A 187 -5.20 24.07 -22.71
CA GLU A 187 -6.07 24.11 -23.87
C GLU A 187 -5.23 23.74 -25.09
N GLU A 188 -5.56 22.58 -25.69
CA GLU A 188 -5.19 22.19 -27.04
C GLU A 188 -5.77 23.19 -28.05
N ASN A 189 -5.26 24.43 -28.05
CA ASN A 189 -5.39 25.27 -29.23
C ASN A 189 -4.27 24.88 -30.18
N ASP A 190 -4.62 23.98 -31.09
CA ASP A 190 -3.93 23.83 -32.36
C ASP A 190 -3.71 25.22 -32.98
N THR A 191 -2.46 25.47 -33.37
CA THR A 191 -2.07 26.49 -34.35
C THR A 191 -2.37 27.95 -33.99
N GLU A 192 -1.51 28.56 -33.18
CA GLU A 192 -1.08 29.93 -33.48
C GLU A 192 0.44 30.01 -33.51
N GLU A 193 0.95 30.13 -34.74
CA GLU A 193 2.32 30.45 -35.08
C GLU A 193 2.65 31.81 -34.49
N LYS A 194 3.28 31.82 -33.31
CA LYS A 194 3.65 33.07 -32.65
C LYS A 194 4.76 33.75 -33.43
N GLU A 195 4.38 34.72 -34.25
CA GLU A 195 5.27 35.72 -34.83
C GLU A 195 5.89 36.57 -33.70
N THR A 196 7.08 36.20 -33.25
CA THR A 196 7.97 37.13 -32.57
C THR A 196 8.96 37.66 -33.59
N ASP A 197 8.90 38.96 -33.87
CA ASP A 197 9.88 39.69 -34.69
C ASP A 197 9.86 39.39 -36.22
N GLY A 198 8.72 38.94 -36.78
CA GLY A 198 8.55 38.71 -38.22
C GLY A 198 9.27 37.48 -38.79
N LYS A 199 9.81 36.61 -37.92
CA LYS A 199 10.43 35.32 -38.28
C LYS A 199 9.58 34.14 -37.81
N ARG A 200 9.25 33.24 -38.73
CA ARG A 200 8.51 32.00 -38.45
C ARG A 200 9.51 30.89 -38.15
N TYR A 201 9.59 30.50 -36.88
CA TYR A 201 10.44 29.39 -36.46
C TYR A 201 9.70 28.05 -36.57
N LEU A 202 10.44 26.99 -36.87
CA LEU A 202 9.93 25.62 -36.81
C LEU A 202 9.81 25.18 -35.35
N GLU A 203 8.78 24.39 -35.02
CA GLU A 203 8.50 23.94 -33.65
C GLU A 203 9.59 23.04 -33.03
N TYR A 204 10.54 22.59 -33.84
CA TYR A 204 11.65 21.71 -33.44
C TYR A 204 13.02 22.37 -33.62
N ASP A 205 13.06 23.67 -33.90
CA ASP A 205 14.29 24.44 -34.03
C ASP A 205 14.62 25.19 -32.73
N LEU A 206 15.82 24.96 -32.19
CA LEU A 206 16.29 25.61 -30.96
C LEU A 206 16.48 27.13 -31.14
N GLU A 207 16.53 27.64 -32.38
CA GLU A 207 16.53 29.09 -32.61
C GLU A 207 15.25 29.76 -32.07
N ALA A 208 14.10 29.07 -32.11
CA ALA A 208 12.86 29.54 -31.50
C ALA A 208 13.01 29.75 -29.98
N LEU A 209 13.66 28.78 -29.33
CA LEU A 209 13.92 28.82 -27.90
C LEU A 209 14.94 29.91 -27.55
N TYR A 210 15.96 30.10 -28.39
CA TYR A 210 16.92 31.18 -28.22
C TYR A 210 16.28 32.57 -28.32
N ALA A 211 15.40 32.80 -29.31
CA ALA A 211 14.66 34.06 -29.44
C ALA A 211 13.80 34.33 -28.19
N TYR A 212 13.16 33.28 -27.65
CA TYR A 212 12.42 33.39 -26.39
C TYR A 212 13.33 33.74 -25.20
N VAL A 213 14.47 33.07 -25.05
CA VAL A 213 15.44 33.33 -23.98
C VAL A 213 15.93 34.78 -24.00
N GLN A 214 16.18 35.33 -25.19
CA GLN A 214 16.59 36.73 -25.36
C GLN A 214 15.48 37.72 -24.99
N THR A 215 14.24 37.46 -25.44
CA THR A 215 13.10 38.38 -25.19
C THR A 215 12.62 38.39 -23.74
N GLN A 216 12.67 37.25 -23.06
CA GLN A 216 12.20 37.09 -21.67
C GLN A 216 13.33 37.16 -20.64
N ASN A 217 14.57 37.40 -21.07
CA ASN A 217 15.77 37.40 -20.23
C ASN A 217 15.86 36.14 -19.35
N CYS A 218 15.73 34.97 -19.98
CA CYS A 218 15.70 33.69 -19.28
C CYS A 218 17.12 33.28 -18.86
N ASP A 219 17.33 33.13 -17.55
CA ASP A 219 18.65 32.84 -16.97
C ASP A 219 19.05 31.37 -17.13
N GLN A 220 18.08 30.44 -17.17
CA GLN A 220 18.32 29.01 -17.31
C GLN A 220 17.14 28.19 -17.81
N ILE A 221 17.48 27.14 -18.57
CA ILE A 221 16.55 26.09 -19.00
C ILE A 221 16.99 24.75 -18.40
N PHE A 222 16.18 24.22 -17.49
CA PHE A 222 16.33 22.89 -16.93
C PHE A 222 15.62 21.86 -17.81
N VAL A 223 16.34 20.81 -18.19
CA VAL A 223 15.78 19.66 -18.92
C VAL A 223 15.90 18.43 -18.04
N ALA A 224 14.78 17.97 -17.52
CA ALA A 224 14.67 16.86 -16.58
C ALA A 224 14.18 15.59 -17.28
N PHE A 225 15.00 14.55 -17.25
CA PHE A 225 14.68 13.19 -17.72
C PHE A 225 14.26 12.35 -16.52
N GLN A 226 12.96 12.06 -16.38
CA GLN A 226 12.47 11.33 -15.20
C GLN A 226 12.92 9.87 -15.19
N ASP A 227 12.81 9.20 -16.34
CA ASP A 227 13.10 7.79 -16.54
C ASP A 227 14.24 7.59 -17.54
N SER A 228 15.45 8.07 -17.18
CA SER A 228 16.62 8.07 -18.07
C SER A 228 16.95 6.71 -18.70
N GLU A 229 16.61 5.61 -18.02
CA GLU A 229 16.83 4.25 -18.50
C GLU A 229 15.85 3.82 -19.61
N GLY A 230 14.66 4.42 -19.68
CA GLY A 230 13.67 4.13 -20.72
C GLY A 230 14.03 4.75 -22.08
N PHE A 231 14.90 5.76 -22.10
CA PHE A 231 15.33 6.42 -23.34
C PHE A 231 16.27 5.56 -24.16
N ASP A 232 16.18 5.69 -25.49
CA ASP A 232 17.16 5.11 -26.40
C ASP A 232 18.54 5.78 -26.20
N SER A 233 19.59 4.96 -26.20
CA SER A 233 20.95 5.41 -25.90
C SER A 233 21.57 6.29 -26.99
N SER A 234 21.20 6.06 -28.25
CA SER A 234 21.66 6.90 -29.37
C SER A 234 20.96 8.26 -29.33
N LEU A 235 19.64 8.27 -29.13
CA LEU A 235 18.85 9.48 -28.97
C LEU A 235 19.38 10.39 -27.85
N LEU A 236 19.69 9.81 -26.68
CA LEU A 236 20.17 10.58 -25.55
C LEU A 236 21.58 11.16 -25.81
N SER A 237 22.46 10.39 -26.45
CA SER A 237 23.81 10.84 -26.80
C SER A 237 23.78 11.98 -27.83
N ASP A 238 22.92 11.88 -28.84
CA ASP A 238 22.74 12.90 -29.88
C ASP A 238 22.15 14.18 -29.28
N LEU A 239 21.15 14.05 -28.39
CA LEU A 239 20.54 15.17 -27.70
C LEU A 239 21.53 15.92 -26.81
N ILE A 240 22.33 15.22 -25.99
CA ILE A 240 23.36 15.84 -25.14
C ILE A 240 24.36 16.61 -26.01
N THR A 241 24.79 16.03 -27.12
CA THR A 241 25.72 16.67 -28.05
C THR A 241 25.10 17.91 -28.69
N LEU A 242 23.83 17.84 -29.10
CA LEU A 242 23.09 18.97 -29.66
C LEU A 242 22.93 20.10 -28.62
N LEU A 243 22.43 19.82 -27.42
CA LEU A 243 22.26 20.81 -26.36
C LEU A 243 23.60 21.44 -25.96
N SER A 244 24.70 20.68 -25.99
CA SER A 244 26.06 21.17 -25.70
C SER A 244 26.48 22.22 -26.73
N SER A 245 26.22 21.98 -28.02
CA SER A 245 26.56 22.93 -29.09
C SER A 245 25.82 24.27 -28.98
N TRP A 246 24.61 24.27 -28.40
CA TRP A 246 23.79 25.47 -28.20
C TRP A 246 24.01 26.16 -26.85
N ARG A 247 24.80 25.55 -25.95
CA ARG A 247 25.02 26.05 -24.59
C ARG A 247 25.50 27.50 -24.49
N PRO A 248 26.42 28.00 -25.36
CA PRO A 248 26.84 29.40 -25.30
C PRO A 248 25.71 30.41 -25.56
N ARG A 249 24.63 29.96 -26.23
CA ARG A 249 23.46 30.77 -26.57
C ARG A 249 22.30 30.55 -25.61
N ILE A 250 22.12 29.31 -25.17
CA ILE A 250 21.02 28.89 -24.29
C ILE A 250 21.62 28.16 -23.08
N PRO A 251 21.47 28.70 -21.86
CA PRO A 251 22.06 28.11 -20.66
C PRO A 251 21.28 26.88 -20.18
N PHE A 252 21.57 25.73 -20.80
CA PHE A 252 20.99 24.43 -20.42
C PHE A 252 21.64 23.84 -19.16
N THR A 253 20.79 23.24 -18.33
CA THR A 253 21.17 22.33 -17.22
C THR A 253 20.34 21.05 -17.34
N LEU A 254 20.98 19.89 -17.22
CA LEU A 254 20.31 18.59 -17.33
C LEU A 254 20.07 17.99 -15.94
N LEU A 255 18.94 17.34 -15.74
CA LEU A 255 18.62 16.58 -14.54
C LEU A 255 18.23 15.17 -14.97
N PHE A 256 18.92 14.15 -14.47
CA PHE A 256 18.64 12.74 -14.78
C PHE A 256 18.12 12.02 -13.54
N GLY A 257 16.92 11.48 -13.62
CA GLY A 257 16.41 10.46 -12.70
C GLY A 257 16.98 9.11 -13.08
N VAL A 258 17.83 8.56 -12.23
CA VAL A 258 18.51 7.28 -12.44
C VAL A 258 17.95 6.26 -11.46
N ALA A 259 17.37 5.18 -11.98
CA ALA A 259 16.76 4.15 -11.14
C ALA A 259 17.79 3.18 -10.56
N THR A 260 18.84 2.85 -11.32
CA THR A 260 19.87 1.88 -10.92
C THR A 260 21.14 2.54 -10.43
N SER A 261 22.09 2.82 -11.32
CA SER A 261 23.37 3.43 -10.98
C SER A 261 23.87 4.35 -12.10
N VAL A 262 24.65 5.36 -11.72
CA VAL A 262 25.18 6.35 -12.67
C VAL A 262 26.18 5.70 -13.63
N GLU A 263 26.90 4.66 -13.19
CA GLU A 263 27.85 3.91 -14.00
C GLU A 263 27.16 3.18 -15.16
N LEU A 264 25.98 2.60 -14.93
CA LEU A 264 25.20 1.94 -15.98
C LEU A 264 24.71 2.94 -17.02
N LEU A 265 24.25 4.12 -16.59
CA LEU A 265 23.90 5.21 -17.50
C LEU A 265 25.13 5.68 -18.30
N GLN A 266 26.27 5.86 -17.64
CA GLN A 266 27.53 6.23 -18.31
C GLN A 266 28.00 5.18 -19.33
N ALA A 267 27.78 3.89 -19.05
CA ALA A 267 28.12 2.81 -19.98
C ALA A 267 27.24 2.80 -21.24
N ARG A 268 26.01 3.31 -21.14
CA ARG A 268 25.06 3.42 -22.25
C ARG A 268 25.32 4.63 -23.15
N LEU A 269 25.91 5.70 -22.62
CA LEU A 269 26.18 6.92 -23.36
C LEU A 269 27.46 6.80 -24.20
N LEU A 270 27.46 7.45 -25.38
CA LEU A 270 28.68 7.61 -26.16
C LEU A 270 29.73 8.39 -25.36
N LYS A 271 31.00 7.96 -25.45
CA LYS A 271 32.12 8.63 -24.74
C LYS A 271 32.28 10.10 -25.14
N SER A 272 31.91 10.46 -26.37
CA SER A 272 31.86 11.85 -26.83
C SER A 272 30.83 12.68 -26.04
N ALA A 273 29.62 12.16 -25.84
CA ALA A 273 28.58 12.81 -25.06
C ALA A 273 28.97 12.95 -23.58
N CYS A 274 29.55 11.89 -22.98
CA CYS A 274 30.03 11.96 -21.59
C CYS A 274 31.06 13.07 -21.35
N ARG A 275 31.91 13.38 -22.34
CA ARG A 275 32.93 14.45 -22.22
C ARG A 275 32.32 15.85 -22.15
N GLN A 276 31.08 16.02 -22.64
CA GLN A 276 30.36 17.30 -22.65
C GLN A 276 29.62 17.57 -21.33
N ILE A 277 29.64 16.64 -20.38
CA ILE A 277 28.89 16.72 -19.13
C ILE A 277 29.80 17.12 -17.97
N TYR A 278 29.34 18.05 -17.15
CA TYR A 278 29.87 18.31 -15.81
C TYR A 278 28.86 17.78 -14.79
N GLY A 279 29.14 16.58 -14.28
CA GLY A 279 28.19 15.79 -13.48
C GLY A 279 28.36 15.94 -11.98
N GLY A 280 27.25 16.11 -11.25
CA GLY A 280 27.16 15.87 -9.80
C GLY A 280 26.20 14.71 -9.53
N GLN A 281 26.59 13.79 -8.63
CA GLN A 281 25.71 12.71 -8.18
C GLN A 281 25.04 13.09 -6.87
N PHE A 282 23.73 12.83 -6.79
CA PHE A 282 22.90 13.05 -5.61
C PHE A 282 22.10 11.79 -5.35
N ASP A 283 22.14 11.31 -4.11
CA ASP A 283 21.36 10.15 -3.72
C ASP A 283 20.02 10.64 -3.15
N ASP A 284 18.92 10.06 -3.64
CA ASP A 284 17.60 10.29 -3.07
C ASP A 284 17.43 9.49 -1.77
N VAL A 285 16.43 9.86 -0.97
CA VAL A 285 16.15 9.17 0.29
C VAL A 285 15.70 7.74 0.01
N GLN A 286 16.32 6.78 0.70
CA GLN A 286 15.97 5.37 0.57
C GLN A 286 14.50 5.12 0.94
N THR A 287 13.85 4.26 0.16
CA THR A 287 12.42 3.91 0.32
C THR A 287 12.10 3.37 1.71
N ASP A 288 13.01 2.59 2.32
CA ASP A 288 12.83 2.05 3.67
C ASP A 288 12.79 3.16 4.73
N THR A 289 13.62 4.19 4.62
CA THR A 289 13.62 5.34 5.55
C THR A 289 12.33 6.14 5.45
N ILE A 290 11.81 6.31 4.23
CA ILE A 290 10.51 6.97 4.02
C ILE A 290 9.39 6.10 4.58
N LEU A 291 9.43 4.77 4.35
CA LEU A 291 8.45 3.84 4.90
C LEU A 291 8.41 3.90 6.43
N GLU A 292 9.56 3.93 7.10
CA GLU A 292 9.64 4.08 8.56
C GLU A 292 9.08 5.43 9.04
N SER A 293 9.39 6.52 8.33
CA SER A 293 8.84 7.84 8.65
C SER A 293 7.32 7.90 8.49
N VAL A 294 6.81 7.35 7.39
CA VAL A 294 5.37 7.22 7.13
C VAL A 294 4.71 6.32 8.17
N PHE A 295 5.33 5.20 8.52
CA PHE A 295 4.82 4.29 9.54
C PHE A 295 4.71 4.98 10.91
N LYS A 296 5.75 5.72 11.32
CA LYS A 296 5.74 6.51 12.57
C LYS A 296 4.60 7.53 12.57
N GLY A 297 4.48 8.35 11.52
CA GLY A 297 3.48 9.43 11.48
C GLY A 297 2.03 9.01 11.20
N ALA A 298 1.83 7.96 10.39
CA ALA A 298 0.52 7.55 9.90
C ALA A 298 -0.08 6.34 10.64
N VAL A 299 0.75 5.47 11.23
CA VAL A 299 0.30 4.22 11.87
C VAL A 299 0.56 4.25 13.37
N ALA A 300 1.80 4.54 13.79
CA ALA A 300 2.21 4.40 15.18
C ALA A 300 1.90 5.62 16.06
N ALA A 301 1.71 6.81 15.46
CA ALA A 301 1.40 8.03 16.21
C ALA A 301 0.20 7.84 17.17
N SER A 302 0.31 8.37 18.39
CA SER A 302 -0.64 8.21 19.50
C SER A 302 -2.07 8.68 19.19
N ASP A 303 -2.20 9.65 18.29
CA ASP A 303 -3.49 10.29 17.97
C ASP A 303 -4.05 9.87 16.60
N VAL A 304 -3.58 8.76 16.05
CA VAL A 304 -4.12 8.17 14.82
C VAL A 304 -5.54 7.64 15.09
N PRO A 305 -6.52 7.98 14.24
CA PRO A 305 -7.93 7.69 14.50
C PRO A 305 -8.31 6.20 14.40
N LEU A 306 -7.65 5.44 13.53
CA LEU A 306 -7.91 4.02 13.34
C LEU A 306 -6.63 3.23 13.59
N ARG A 307 -6.70 2.24 14.47
CA ARG A 307 -5.59 1.30 14.70
C ARG A 307 -5.68 0.12 13.76
N LEU A 308 -4.53 -0.29 13.25
CA LEU A 308 -4.41 -1.49 12.44
C LEU A 308 -3.82 -2.62 13.27
N GLY A 309 -4.38 -3.81 13.14
CA GLY A 309 -3.91 -4.99 13.86
C GLY A 309 -2.52 -5.44 13.40
N GLY A 310 -1.80 -6.08 14.32
CA GLY A 310 -0.45 -6.60 14.08
C GLY A 310 -0.36 -7.57 12.89
N PRO A 311 -1.26 -8.56 12.74
CA PRO A 311 -1.28 -9.46 11.59
C PRO A 311 -1.42 -8.74 10.24
N LEU A 312 -2.33 -7.77 10.14
CA LEU A 312 -2.49 -6.96 8.93
C LEU A 312 -1.25 -6.12 8.64
N LEU A 313 -0.70 -5.42 9.64
CA LEU A 313 0.50 -4.59 9.49
C LEU A 313 1.73 -5.42 9.09
N ARG A 314 1.94 -6.58 9.73
CA ARG A 314 3.00 -7.53 9.37
C ARG A 314 2.90 -7.91 7.90
N TRP A 315 1.71 -8.28 7.45
CA TRP A 315 1.47 -8.63 6.05
C TRP A 315 1.73 -7.45 5.10
N MET A 316 1.32 -6.23 5.46
CA MET A 316 1.57 -5.05 4.65
C MET A 316 3.08 -4.80 4.50
N LEU A 317 3.84 -4.89 5.59
CA LEU A 317 5.30 -4.72 5.59
C LEU A 317 6.03 -5.85 4.82
N ASP A 318 5.63 -7.10 5.02
CA ASP A 318 6.17 -8.25 4.27
C ASP A 318 5.94 -8.07 2.77
N ARG A 319 4.73 -7.65 2.38
CA ARG A 319 4.41 -7.40 0.97
C ARG A 319 5.27 -6.29 0.37
N GLN A 320 5.49 -5.19 1.09
CA GLN A 320 6.36 -4.11 0.58
C GLN A 320 7.78 -4.62 0.31
N ARG A 321 8.32 -5.39 1.25
CA ARG A 321 9.66 -5.97 1.13
C ARG A 321 9.75 -7.00 0.01
N ASP A 322 8.80 -7.93 -0.06
CA ASP A 322 8.84 -9.07 -1.00
C ASP A 322 8.54 -8.67 -2.44
N GLN A 323 7.67 -7.67 -2.65
CA GLN A 323 7.26 -7.23 -3.99
C GLN A 323 8.03 -6.00 -4.49
N VAL A 324 8.97 -5.46 -3.69
CA VAL A 324 9.65 -4.17 -3.96
C VAL A 324 8.64 -3.09 -4.35
N ALA A 325 7.50 -3.10 -3.66
CA ALA A 325 6.39 -2.20 -3.99
C ALA A 325 6.72 -0.79 -3.50
N GLY A 326 6.36 0.22 -4.31
CA GLY A 326 6.57 1.61 -3.95
C GLY A 326 5.76 2.04 -2.73
N ILE A 327 6.18 3.10 -2.05
CA ILE A 327 5.51 3.66 -0.85
C ILE A 327 4.03 3.96 -1.12
N GLN A 328 3.66 4.36 -2.33
CA GLN A 328 2.27 4.61 -2.73
C GLN A 328 1.37 3.36 -2.59
N ALA A 329 1.90 2.16 -2.81
CA ALA A 329 1.15 0.93 -2.59
C ALA A 329 0.90 0.68 -1.10
N PHE A 330 1.82 1.09 -0.22
CA PHE A 330 1.61 1.06 1.24
C PHE A 330 0.53 2.06 1.65
N ILE A 331 0.62 3.32 1.19
CA ILE A 331 -0.37 4.38 1.44
C ILE A 331 -1.76 3.95 0.95
N SER A 332 -1.85 3.40 -0.26
CA SER A 332 -3.10 2.89 -0.81
C SER A 332 -3.70 1.76 0.03
N SER A 333 -2.85 0.91 0.62
CA SER A 333 -3.31 -0.14 1.54
C SER A 333 -3.79 0.39 2.89
N LEU A 334 -3.18 1.45 3.41
CA LEU A 334 -3.70 2.16 4.57
C LEU A 334 -5.07 2.77 4.25
N LYS A 335 -5.20 3.49 3.13
CA LYS A 335 -6.46 4.08 2.69
C LYS A 335 -7.56 3.04 2.57
N TYR A 336 -7.24 1.91 1.94
CA TYR A 336 -8.19 0.81 1.75
C TYR A 336 -8.60 0.16 3.07
N ALA A 337 -7.70 0.05 4.06
CA ALA A 337 -8.05 -0.42 5.40
C ALA A 337 -9.03 0.53 6.09
N TYR A 338 -8.81 1.85 5.98
CA TYR A 338 -9.76 2.87 6.46
C TYR A 338 -11.12 2.75 5.77
N MET A 339 -11.12 2.62 4.44
CA MET A 339 -12.34 2.40 3.67
C MET A 339 -13.08 1.16 4.16
N CYS A 340 -12.41 0.02 4.29
CA CYS A 340 -13.05 -1.22 4.76
C CYS A 340 -13.65 -1.09 6.16
N HIS A 341 -12.92 -0.44 7.09
CA HIS A 341 -13.39 -0.23 8.45
C HIS A 341 -14.67 0.61 8.47
N PHE A 342 -14.60 1.84 7.96
CA PHE A 342 -15.76 2.75 8.02
C PHE A 342 -16.89 2.33 7.10
N PHE A 343 -16.63 1.60 6.01
CA PHE A 343 -17.69 1.17 5.10
C PHE A 343 -18.48 -0.03 5.67
N ALA A 344 -17.81 -1.02 6.26
CA ALA A 344 -18.43 -2.29 6.66
C ALA A 344 -18.77 -2.40 8.17
N ASN A 345 -18.26 -1.50 9.01
CA ASN A 345 -18.44 -1.59 10.46
C ASN A 345 -19.45 -0.56 11.01
N PRO A 346 -20.61 -0.98 11.55
CA PRO A 346 -21.56 -0.05 12.15
C PRO A 346 -21.04 0.56 13.46
N LEU A 347 -20.13 -0.12 14.16
CA LEU A 347 -19.58 0.35 15.43
C LEU A 347 -18.49 1.42 15.26
N SER A 348 -18.08 1.74 14.04
CA SER A 348 -17.05 2.76 13.79
C SER A 348 -17.47 4.16 14.24
N VAL A 349 -18.78 4.42 14.38
CA VAL A 349 -19.31 5.67 14.96
C VAL A 349 -18.88 5.87 16.42
N LEU A 350 -18.53 4.78 17.12
CA LEU A 350 -18.16 4.80 18.54
C LEU A 350 -16.68 5.08 18.76
N ALA A 351 -15.84 4.95 17.73
CA ALA A 351 -14.37 5.12 17.83
C ALA A 351 -13.94 6.50 18.36
N HIS A 352 -14.76 7.53 18.09
CA HIS A 352 -14.52 8.92 18.48
C HIS A 352 -15.79 9.55 19.05
N LEU A 353 -16.45 8.86 19.97
CA LEU A 353 -17.65 9.40 20.60
C LEU A 353 -17.29 10.62 21.46
N GLU A 354 -17.56 11.81 20.94
CA GLU A 354 -17.39 13.06 21.68
C GLU A 354 -18.47 13.19 22.77
N ALA A 355 -18.11 13.83 23.89
CA ALA A 355 -19.04 14.10 24.97
C ALA A 355 -20.28 14.85 24.45
N GLY A 356 -21.48 14.27 24.64
CA GLY A 356 -22.76 14.83 24.17
C GLY A 356 -23.33 14.23 22.89
N LYS A 357 -22.64 13.27 22.24
CA LYS A 357 -23.13 12.52 21.06
C LYS A 357 -23.90 11.23 21.38
N ASP A 358 -24.33 11.05 22.63
CA ASP A 358 -25.02 9.83 23.10
C ASP A 358 -26.30 9.48 22.34
N LYS A 359 -26.90 10.49 21.68
CA LYS A 359 -28.10 10.34 20.85
C LYS A 359 -27.85 9.57 19.54
N LEU A 360 -26.59 9.38 19.13
CA LEU A 360 -26.23 8.58 17.96
C LEU A 360 -26.24 7.07 18.26
N ILE A 361 -26.21 6.66 19.53
CA ILE A 361 -26.23 5.24 19.91
C ILE A 361 -27.66 4.70 19.86
N GLN A 362 -28.00 4.04 18.75
CA GLN A 362 -29.26 3.32 18.59
C GLN A 362 -29.26 1.99 19.37
N PRO A 363 -30.43 1.43 19.73
CA PRO A 363 -30.53 0.13 20.40
C PRO A 363 -29.82 -1.00 19.65
N GLU A 364 -29.86 -0.99 18.31
CA GLU A 364 -29.22 -1.99 17.46
C GLU A 364 -27.69 -1.95 17.58
N HIS A 365 -27.10 -0.79 17.91
CA HIS A 365 -25.67 -0.71 18.23
C HIS A 365 -25.35 -1.40 19.56
N LEU A 366 -26.22 -1.26 20.57
CA LEU A 366 -26.03 -1.92 21.87
C LEU A 366 -26.13 -3.45 21.74
N GLU A 367 -27.07 -3.94 20.93
CA GLU A 367 -27.15 -5.36 20.59
C GLU A 367 -25.93 -5.84 19.80
N ALA A 368 -25.45 -5.04 18.84
CA ALA A 368 -24.23 -5.37 18.10
C ALA A 368 -23.00 -5.43 19.03
N ILE A 369 -22.87 -4.50 19.97
CA ILE A 369 -21.82 -4.48 21.00
C ILE A 369 -21.86 -5.76 21.83
N ARG A 370 -23.04 -6.17 22.32
CA ARG A 370 -23.19 -7.40 23.13
C ARG A 370 -22.76 -8.66 22.36
N ASN A 371 -22.76 -8.60 21.03
CA ASN A 371 -22.34 -9.69 20.16
C ASN A 371 -20.87 -9.65 19.74
N THR A 372 -20.10 -8.62 20.10
CA THR A 372 -18.69 -8.57 19.73
C THR A 372 -17.84 -9.55 20.55
N PRO A 373 -16.78 -10.12 19.94
CA PRO A 373 -15.82 -10.96 20.66
C PRO A 373 -15.19 -10.28 21.87
N SER A 374 -14.84 -8.99 21.77
CA SER A 374 -14.25 -8.24 22.88
C SER A 374 -15.19 -8.12 24.09
N PHE A 375 -16.48 -7.85 23.84
CA PHE A 375 -17.48 -7.74 24.90
C PHE A 375 -17.66 -9.07 25.63
N ARG A 376 -17.75 -10.17 24.87
CA ARG A 376 -17.89 -11.51 25.46
C ARG A 376 -16.72 -11.84 26.38
N LYS A 377 -15.48 -11.63 25.91
CA LYS A 377 -14.28 -11.84 26.72
C LYS A 377 -14.24 -10.97 27.98
N HIS A 378 -14.67 -9.71 27.88
CA HIS A 378 -14.72 -8.79 29.01
C HIS A 378 -15.71 -9.26 30.09
N VAL A 379 -16.90 -9.70 29.66
CA VAL A 379 -17.92 -10.25 30.56
C VAL A 379 -17.48 -11.58 31.17
N GLU A 380 -16.90 -12.48 30.38
CA GLU A 380 -16.34 -13.75 30.84
C GLU A 380 -15.24 -13.51 31.89
N GLY A 381 -14.29 -12.61 31.64
CA GLY A 381 -13.24 -12.27 32.60
C GLY A 381 -13.76 -11.65 33.91
N ALA A 382 -14.82 -10.84 33.83
CA ALA A 382 -15.50 -10.31 35.01
C ALA A 382 -16.15 -11.44 35.84
N ILE A 383 -16.77 -12.42 35.18
CA ILE A 383 -17.38 -13.60 35.82
C ILE A 383 -16.30 -14.50 36.46
N GLU A 384 -15.19 -14.73 35.77
CA GLU A 384 -14.07 -15.56 36.25
C GLU A 384 -13.39 -14.99 37.51
N THR A 385 -13.44 -13.66 37.70
CA THR A 385 -12.91 -13.00 38.90
C THR A 385 -13.64 -13.45 40.18
N GLY A 386 -14.88 -13.96 40.07
CA GLY A 386 -15.58 -14.64 41.15
C GLY A 386 -16.13 -13.74 42.28
N THR A 387 -16.03 -12.41 42.15
CA THR A 387 -16.53 -11.46 43.17
C THR A 387 -17.98 -11.04 42.90
N ALA A 388 -18.78 -10.87 43.96
CA ALA A 388 -20.19 -10.49 43.85
C ALA A 388 -20.40 -9.18 43.07
N GLU A 389 -19.50 -8.21 43.26
CA GLU A 389 -19.50 -6.93 42.55
C GLU A 389 -19.28 -7.11 41.04
N LYS A 390 -18.34 -7.98 40.64
CA LYS A 390 -18.05 -8.24 39.22
C LYS A 390 -19.15 -9.05 38.55
N PHE A 391 -19.83 -9.95 39.26
CA PHE A 391 -21.05 -10.60 38.77
C PHE A 391 -22.19 -9.60 38.55
N GLN A 392 -22.40 -8.68 39.48
CA GLN A 392 -23.42 -7.64 39.34
C GLN A 392 -23.09 -6.69 38.19
N TYR A 393 -21.82 -6.33 38.01
CA TYR A 393 -21.32 -5.55 36.88
C TYR A 393 -21.51 -6.28 35.54
N ALA A 394 -21.15 -7.56 35.46
CA ALA A 394 -21.36 -8.37 34.26
C ALA A 394 -22.86 -8.43 33.89
N ARG A 395 -23.72 -8.59 34.90
CA ARG A 395 -25.18 -8.57 34.72
C ARG A 395 -25.69 -7.21 34.26
N SER A 396 -25.19 -6.11 34.83
CA SER A 396 -25.61 -4.76 34.40
C SER A 396 -25.23 -4.48 32.96
N LEU A 397 -24.06 -4.92 32.49
CA LEU A 397 -23.69 -4.76 31.07
C LEU A 397 -24.61 -5.54 30.11
N LEU A 398 -25.15 -6.68 30.55
CA LEU A 398 -26.05 -7.50 29.74
C LEU A 398 -27.49 -6.97 29.73
N GLU A 399 -28.01 -6.53 30.88
CA GLU A 399 -29.42 -6.17 31.06
C GLU A 399 -29.70 -4.66 30.97
N ASP A 400 -28.74 -3.79 31.32
CA ASP A 400 -28.92 -2.34 31.41
C ASP A 400 -28.18 -1.59 30.28
N ASP A 401 -28.97 -1.02 29.38
CA ASP A 401 -28.49 -0.20 28.25
C ASP A 401 -27.80 1.10 28.71
N THR A 402 -28.17 1.66 29.85
CA THR A 402 -27.58 2.91 30.35
C THR A 402 -26.19 2.68 30.89
N ALA A 403 -26.00 1.64 31.70
CA ALA A 403 -24.69 1.19 32.16
C ALA A 403 -23.76 0.84 30.99
N LEU A 404 -24.28 0.19 29.94
CA LEU A 404 -23.49 -0.14 28.76
C LEU A 404 -23.01 1.12 28.02
N ARG A 405 -23.85 2.15 27.89
CA ARG A 405 -23.46 3.42 27.25
C ARG A 405 -22.35 4.15 28.02
N GLU A 406 -22.43 4.19 29.34
CA GLU A 406 -21.37 4.77 30.18
C GLU A 406 -20.05 4.00 30.00
N GLN A 407 -20.12 2.67 29.95
CA GLN A 407 -18.94 1.84 29.71
C GLN A 407 -18.34 2.04 28.31
N VAL A 408 -19.16 2.26 27.27
CA VAL A 408 -18.69 2.60 25.91
C VAL A 408 -17.85 3.86 25.94
N GLN A 409 -18.32 4.92 26.61
CA GLN A 409 -17.56 6.17 26.74
C GLN A 409 -16.23 5.94 27.47
N ALA A 410 -16.25 5.22 28.59
CA ALA A 410 -15.06 4.91 29.37
C ALA A 410 -14.01 4.12 28.55
N SER A 411 -14.46 3.13 27.77
CA SER A 411 -13.58 2.28 26.96
C SER A 411 -12.76 3.06 25.91
N SER A 412 -13.28 4.20 25.43
CA SER A 412 -12.57 5.05 24.46
C SER A 412 -11.38 5.80 25.08
N LEU A 413 -11.46 6.15 26.37
CA LEU A 413 -10.33 6.73 27.10
C LEU A 413 -9.33 5.64 27.48
N GLU A 414 -9.81 4.49 27.94
CA GLU A 414 -8.99 3.34 28.31
C GLU A 414 -8.12 2.87 27.15
N SER A 415 -8.69 2.75 25.94
CA SER A 415 -7.93 2.36 24.75
C SER A 415 -6.84 3.35 24.37
N ARG A 416 -7.07 4.66 24.54
CA ARG A 416 -6.05 5.70 24.29
C ARG A 416 -4.92 5.64 25.29
N VAL A 417 -5.23 5.53 26.58
CA VAL A 417 -4.22 5.38 27.64
C VAL A 417 -3.39 4.14 27.39
N TRP A 418 -4.04 3.01 27.12
CA TRP A 418 -3.37 1.75 26.81
C TRP A 418 -2.41 1.87 25.61
N MET A 419 -2.84 2.54 24.52
CA MET A 419 -1.98 2.78 23.35
C MET A 419 -0.76 3.66 23.68
N ASP A 420 -0.95 4.73 24.45
CA ASP A 420 0.15 5.62 24.88
C ASP A 420 1.18 4.87 25.72
N GLU A 421 0.71 3.98 26.61
CA GLU A 421 1.55 3.13 27.42
C GLU A 421 2.33 2.09 26.60
N ARG A 422 1.69 1.44 25.61
CA ARG A 422 2.37 0.53 24.67
C ARG A 422 3.48 1.25 23.92
N LEU A 423 3.15 2.41 23.35
CA LEU A 423 4.08 3.19 22.55
C LEU A 423 5.27 3.66 23.37
N ARG A 424 5.01 4.09 24.61
CA ARG A 424 6.06 4.46 25.55
C ARG A 424 6.97 3.30 25.89
N SER A 425 6.39 2.14 26.18
CA SER A 425 7.16 0.93 26.51
C SER A 425 8.02 0.49 25.31
N LEU A 426 7.50 0.57 24.08
CA LEU A 426 8.26 0.33 22.86
C LEU A 426 9.46 1.30 22.73
N LEU A 427 9.25 2.60 22.93
CA LEU A 427 10.33 3.61 22.86
C LEU A 427 11.39 3.41 23.95
N MET A 428 10.98 2.93 25.13
CA MET A 428 11.91 2.55 26.19
C MET A 428 12.69 1.28 25.83
N LEU A 429 12.07 0.27 25.20
CA LEU A 429 12.76 -0.91 24.68
C LEU A 429 13.79 -0.53 23.59
N GLU A 430 13.44 0.40 22.71
CA GLU A 430 14.33 0.94 21.67
C GLU A 430 15.53 1.66 22.29
N ALA A 431 15.28 2.58 23.25
CA ALA A 431 16.34 3.30 23.95
C ALA A 431 17.24 2.40 24.82
N ALA A 432 16.70 1.28 25.30
CA ALA A 432 17.45 0.23 26.00
C ALA A 432 18.29 -0.66 25.06
N GLY A 433 18.19 -0.50 23.73
CA GLY A 433 18.84 -1.39 22.77
C GLY A 433 18.32 -2.83 22.83
N ALA A 434 17.07 -3.03 23.27
CA ALA A 434 16.44 -4.35 23.35
C ALA A 434 15.99 -4.86 21.96
N HIS A 435 15.57 -3.94 21.09
CA HIS A 435 15.22 -4.24 19.70
C HIS A 435 16.33 -3.77 18.75
N HIS A 436 16.72 -4.67 17.85
CA HIS A 436 17.64 -4.38 16.76
C HIS A 436 16.87 -4.53 15.45
N GLY A 437 16.63 -3.44 14.73
CA GLY A 437 15.92 -3.46 13.45
C GLY A 437 15.05 -2.23 13.22
N ALA A 438 14.18 -2.35 12.22
CA ALA A 438 13.22 -1.32 11.85
C ALA A 438 12.17 -1.10 12.95
N PHE A 439 11.83 0.17 13.22
CA PHE A 439 10.84 0.55 14.23
C PHE A 439 9.47 -0.07 13.93
N SER A 440 9.07 -0.11 12.65
CA SER A 440 7.81 -0.71 12.21
C SER A 440 7.65 -2.17 12.63
N ARG A 441 8.73 -2.96 12.62
CA ARG A 441 8.73 -4.37 13.02
C ARG A 441 8.57 -4.52 14.54
N ALA A 442 9.32 -3.73 15.31
CA ALA A 442 9.23 -3.74 16.76
C ALA A 442 7.83 -3.30 17.24
N TYR A 443 7.22 -2.30 16.58
CA TYR A 443 5.84 -1.90 16.84
C TYR A 443 4.86 -3.05 16.59
N VAL A 444 4.97 -3.75 15.46
CA VAL A 444 4.08 -4.86 15.11
C VAL A 444 4.22 -6.03 16.09
N GLU A 445 5.43 -6.32 16.56
CA GLU A 445 5.70 -7.32 17.59
C GLU A 445 5.00 -6.93 18.90
N VAL A 446 5.25 -5.72 19.42
CA VAL A 446 4.63 -5.22 20.67
C VAL A 446 3.10 -5.23 20.60
N ILE A 447 2.51 -4.87 19.46
CA ILE A 447 1.06 -4.87 19.28
C ILE A 447 0.48 -6.28 19.14
N SER A 448 1.25 -7.25 18.62
CA SER A 448 0.78 -8.62 18.43
C SER A 448 0.96 -9.50 19.68
N GLU A 449 2.09 -9.34 20.37
CA GLU A 449 2.59 -10.26 21.40
C GLU A 449 2.64 -9.61 22.79
N GLY A 450 2.43 -8.28 22.88
CA GLY A 450 2.51 -7.53 24.12
C GLY A 450 3.93 -7.02 24.41
N VAL A 451 4.12 -6.51 25.62
CA VAL A 451 5.35 -5.88 26.10
C VAL A 451 6.06 -6.83 27.07
N ALA A 452 7.16 -7.43 26.64
CA ALA A 452 7.98 -8.32 27.47
C ALA A 452 9.05 -7.55 28.27
N MET A 453 8.62 -6.66 29.19
CA MET A 453 9.51 -5.93 30.10
C MET A 453 9.62 -6.63 31.46
N SER A 454 10.33 -7.76 31.52
CA SER A 454 10.57 -8.52 32.76
C SER A 454 12.06 -8.59 33.12
N GLU A 455 12.40 -9.09 34.32
CA GLU A 455 13.79 -9.24 34.79
C GLU A 455 14.66 -10.12 33.87
N HIS A 456 14.05 -11.01 33.10
CA HIS A 456 14.72 -11.93 32.18
C HIS A 456 14.64 -11.47 30.71
N SER A 457 14.15 -10.26 30.46
CA SER A 457 13.97 -9.73 29.11
C SER A 457 15.29 -9.33 28.43
N ASN A 458 15.25 -9.25 27.09
CA ASN A 458 16.36 -8.75 26.29
C ASN A 458 16.74 -7.31 26.66
N MET A 459 15.79 -6.51 27.15
CA MET A 459 16.05 -5.17 27.66
C MET A 459 17.01 -5.16 28.84
N VAL A 460 16.75 -6.00 29.85
CA VAL A 460 17.62 -6.11 31.03
C VAL A 460 19.00 -6.62 30.60
N ALA A 461 19.06 -7.58 29.69
CA ALA A 461 20.32 -8.07 29.14
C ALA A 461 21.11 -6.98 28.38
N SER A 462 20.44 -6.15 27.58
CA SER A 462 21.05 -5.03 26.85
C SER A 462 21.54 -3.94 27.79
N ILE A 463 20.71 -3.49 28.75
CA ILE A 463 21.10 -2.49 29.75
C ILE A 463 22.30 -2.97 30.54
N ARG A 464 22.31 -4.23 31.01
CA ARG A 464 23.41 -4.83 31.75
C ARG A 464 24.73 -4.88 30.98
N ARG A 465 24.71 -4.81 29.64
CA ARG A 465 25.91 -4.78 28.79
C ARG A 465 26.40 -3.37 28.45
N MET A 466 25.63 -2.33 28.76
CA MET A 466 25.98 -0.94 28.43
C MET A 466 27.17 -0.42 29.24
N GLY A 467 27.98 0.43 28.60
CA GLY A 467 28.95 1.27 29.30
C GLY A 467 28.28 2.44 30.06
N MET A 468 29.02 3.13 30.93
CA MET A 468 28.49 4.25 31.72
C MET A 468 27.88 5.38 30.86
N SER A 469 28.51 5.70 29.72
CA SER A 469 28.04 6.75 28.81
C SER A 469 26.78 6.36 28.04
N GLU A 470 26.68 5.10 27.60
CA GLU A 470 25.50 4.55 26.92
C GLU A 470 24.32 4.46 27.90
N LEU A 471 24.57 3.98 29.12
CA LEU A 471 23.57 3.90 30.18
C LEU A 471 23.06 5.30 30.55
N ALA A 472 23.94 6.30 30.68
CA ALA A 472 23.52 7.67 30.94
C ALA A 472 22.60 8.21 29.83
N ARG A 473 22.95 7.98 28.56
CA ARG A 473 22.13 8.39 27.41
C ARG A 473 20.77 7.67 27.39
N ALA A 474 20.74 6.38 27.73
CA ALA A 474 19.51 5.61 27.82
C ALA A 474 18.59 6.15 28.94
N ILE A 475 19.14 6.41 30.14
CA ILE A 475 18.37 6.97 31.26
C ILE A 475 17.87 8.39 30.93
N GLU A 476 18.71 9.23 30.31
CA GLU A 476 18.29 10.57 29.83
C GLU A 476 17.11 10.46 28.86
N ARG A 477 17.15 9.49 27.95
CA ARG A 477 16.05 9.24 27.02
C ARG A 477 14.80 8.74 27.75
N PHE A 478 14.90 7.84 28.72
CA PHE A 478 13.76 7.40 29.52
C PHE A 478 13.10 8.56 30.28
N VAL A 479 13.90 9.41 30.92
CA VAL A 479 13.41 10.61 31.64
C VAL A 479 12.74 11.59 30.66
N SER A 480 13.36 11.86 29.50
CA SER A 480 12.77 12.72 28.47
C SER A 480 11.44 12.16 27.96
N LEU A 481 11.34 10.85 27.73
CA LEU A 481 10.08 10.22 27.33
C LEU A 481 9.00 10.44 28.40
N LEU A 482 9.29 10.16 29.67
CA LEU A 482 8.31 10.33 30.77
C LEU A 482 7.85 11.78 30.93
N ARG A 483 8.79 12.73 30.88
CA ARG A 483 8.54 14.14 31.14
C ARG A 483 7.93 14.90 29.97
N ASP A 484 8.48 14.71 28.76
CA ASP A 484 8.16 15.53 27.59
C ASP A 484 7.35 14.74 26.54
N GLY A 485 7.40 13.40 26.58
CA GLY A 485 6.80 12.53 25.58
C GLY A 485 7.68 12.32 24.35
N GLU A 486 7.05 12.00 23.21
CA GLU A 486 7.72 11.89 21.92
C GLU A 486 6.91 12.67 20.86
N PRO A 487 7.29 13.92 20.56
CA PRO A 487 6.53 14.79 19.66
C PRO A 487 6.36 14.22 18.26
N SER A 488 7.36 13.48 17.75
CA SER A 488 7.29 12.86 16.41
C SER A 488 6.16 11.83 16.28
N LEU A 489 5.70 11.28 17.41
CA LEU A 489 4.60 10.32 17.49
C LEU A 489 3.35 10.93 18.14
N GLY A 490 3.33 12.23 18.43
CA GLY A 490 2.23 12.87 19.15
C GLY A 490 2.01 12.33 20.57
N LEU A 491 3.00 11.62 21.13
CA LEU A 491 2.92 11.04 22.47
C LEU A 491 3.19 12.15 23.50
N GLY A 492 2.22 12.42 24.38
CA GLY A 492 2.34 13.43 25.43
C GLY A 492 3.19 12.99 26.64
N PRO A 493 3.27 13.80 27.70
CA PRO A 493 3.90 13.42 28.97
C PRO A 493 3.11 12.28 29.66
N TYR A 494 3.79 11.50 30.49
CA TYR A 494 3.11 10.46 31.28
C TYR A 494 2.34 11.10 32.44
N LYS A 495 1.02 10.95 32.44
CA LYS A 495 0.12 11.67 33.36
C LYS A 495 -0.20 10.94 34.66
N GLU A 496 0.01 9.62 34.71
CA GLU A 496 -0.34 8.84 35.89
C GLU A 496 0.71 8.99 37.01
N PRO A 497 0.29 8.90 38.29
CA PRO A 497 1.17 9.12 39.44
C PRO A 497 2.40 8.20 39.46
N ASP A 498 2.25 6.97 38.98
CA ASP A 498 3.31 5.98 38.90
C ASP A 498 4.50 6.45 38.04
N GLY A 499 4.24 7.23 37.00
CA GLY A 499 5.31 7.75 36.14
C GLY A 499 6.08 8.91 36.73
N ALA A 500 5.45 9.71 37.60
CA ALA A 500 6.17 10.74 38.35
C ALA A 500 7.15 10.10 39.35
N GLN A 501 6.72 9.02 40.01
CA GLN A 501 7.59 8.22 40.88
C GLN A 501 8.74 7.59 40.08
N MET A 502 8.42 6.99 38.93
CA MET A 502 9.40 6.39 38.03
C MET A 502 10.43 7.41 37.52
N GLN A 503 9.97 8.59 37.09
CA GLN A 503 10.82 9.67 36.64
C GLN A 503 11.79 10.10 37.74
N SER A 504 11.30 10.31 38.97
CA SER A 504 12.13 10.68 40.12
C SER A 504 13.20 9.62 40.45
N GLN A 505 12.83 8.34 40.39
CA GLN A 505 13.77 7.24 40.59
C GLN A 505 14.87 7.22 39.51
N LEU A 506 14.50 7.38 38.23
CA LEU A 506 15.45 7.42 37.11
C LEU A 506 16.36 8.65 37.16
N GLU A 507 15.84 9.83 37.52
CA GLU A 507 16.62 11.05 37.71
C GLU A 507 17.64 10.93 38.86
N THR A 508 17.25 10.24 39.93
CA THR A 508 18.14 9.92 41.05
C THR A 508 19.31 9.03 40.57
N GLN A 509 19.02 7.97 39.81
CA GLN A 509 20.04 7.09 39.26
C GLN A 509 20.94 7.79 38.23
N LEU A 510 20.39 8.66 37.38
CA LEU A 510 21.17 9.47 36.44
C LEU A 510 22.15 10.39 37.15
N THR A 511 21.71 11.02 38.25
CA THR A 511 22.57 11.90 39.06
C THR A 511 23.70 11.11 39.70
N ALA A 512 23.41 9.93 40.26
CA ALA A 512 24.41 9.02 40.82
C ALA A 512 25.41 8.55 39.76
N LEU A 513 24.95 8.20 38.56
CA LEU A 513 25.79 7.76 37.45
C LEU A 513 26.72 8.87 36.93
N ARG A 514 26.22 10.11 36.82
CA ARG A 514 27.05 11.27 36.43
C ARG A 514 28.10 11.59 37.49
N ALA A 515 27.78 11.46 38.77
CA ALA A 515 28.75 11.63 39.86
C ALA A 515 29.84 10.56 39.80
N LEU A 516 29.47 9.29 39.57
CA LEU A 516 30.41 8.19 39.39
C LEU A 516 31.31 8.39 38.17
N THR A 517 30.74 8.85 37.05
CA THR A 517 31.50 9.13 35.82
C THR A 517 32.57 10.20 36.04
N ARG A 518 32.21 11.33 36.67
CA ARG A 518 33.17 12.41 36.99
C ARG A 518 34.28 11.95 37.92
N HIS A 519 33.95 11.13 38.93
CA HIS A 519 34.93 10.60 39.87
C HIS A 519 35.91 9.63 39.18
N ALA A 520 35.39 8.73 38.33
CA ALA A 520 36.21 7.80 37.56
C ALA A 520 37.16 8.52 36.58
N GLU A 521 36.70 9.59 35.93
CA GLU A 521 37.52 10.43 35.05
C GLU A 521 38.62 11.18 35.82
N ALA A 522 38.30 11.76 36.98
CA ALA A 522 39.25 12.48 37.82
C ALA A 522 40.38 11.58 38.35
N GLU A 523 40.08 10.32 38.65
CA GLU A 523 41.04 9.35 39.20
C GLU A 523 41.64 8.41 38.15
N GLY A 524 41.22 8.52 36.88
CA GLY A 524 41.68 7.65 35.80
C GLY A 524 41.27 6.17 35.99
N ILE A 525 40.16 5.91 36.68
CA ILE A 525 39.69 4.56 37.01
C ILE A 525 38.82 4.02 35.87
N SER A 526 39.19 2.86 35.32
CA SER A 526 38.29 2.09 34.46
C SER A 526 37.27 1.35 35.32
N VAL A 527 36.02 1.81 35.28
CA VAL A 527 34.87 1.17 35.95
C VAL A 527 34.22 0.17 35.01
N ARG A 528 33.90 -1.03 35.51
CA ARG A 528 33.23 -2.09 34.75
C ARG A 528 32.10 -2.67 35.59
N SER A 529 30.96 -2.95 34.96
CA SER A 529 29.87 -3.62 35.68
C SER A 529 30.21 -5.10 35.91
N ARG A 530 29.56 -5.73 36.92
CA ARG A 530 29.63 -7.18 37.11
C ARG A 530 29.25 -7.98 35.86
N TYR A 531 28.44 -7.38 34.99
CA TYR A 531 27.93 -7.97 33.76
C TYR A 531 28.83 -7.74 32.54
N SER A 532 29.75 -6.76 32.60
CA SER A 532 30.65 -6.36 31.50
C SER A 532 31.73 -7.40 31.18
N GLY A 533 31.90 -8.43 32.02
CA GLY A 533 32.80 -9.52 31.71
C GLY A 533 32.85 -10.61 32.77
N GLN A 534 32.59 -11.84 32.35
CA GLN A 534 33.39 -12.99 32.79
C GLN A 534 34.84 -12.82 32.29
N SER A 535 35.52 -11.71 32.61
CA SER A 535 36.93 -11.52 32.27
C SER A 535 37.72 -12.42 33.19
N LYS A 536 37.83 -13.67 32.79
CA LYS A 536 38.83 -14.61 33.26
C LYS A 536 40.20 -13.99 32.96
N VAL A 537 40.75 -13.23 33.90
CA VAL A 537 42.12 -12.71 33.78
C VAL A 537 43.02 -13.94 33.79
N ALA A 538 43.64 -14.23 32.64
CA ALA A 538 44.52 -15.37 32.51
C ALA A 538 45.85 -15.00 33.17
N ARG A 539 46.13 -15.57 34.34
CA ARG A 539 47.42 -15.42 35.00
C ARG A 539 48.30 -16.57 34.53
N THR A 540 49.38 -16.25 33.84
CA THR A 540 50.43 -17.22 33.53
C THR A 540 51.23 -17.49 34.80
N THR A 541 51.01 -18.63 35.43
CA THR A 541 51.87 -19.14 36.50
C THR A 541 52.88 -20.10 35.90
N VAL A 542 54.18 -19.82 36.08
CA VAL A 542 55.25 -20.73 35.70
C VAL A 542 55.53 -21.63 36.89
N ILE A 543 55.17 -22.91 36.79
CA ILE A 543 55.50 -23.93 37.79
C ILE A 543 56.37 -24.96 37.08
N ALA A 544 57.59 -25.18 37.58
CA ALA A 544 58.53 -26.18 37.05
C ALA A 544 58.73 -26.11 35.51
N GLN A 545 59.05 -24.92 34.99
CA GLN A 545 59.32 -24.66 33.55
C GLN A 545 58.15 -24.93 32.58
N ARG A 546 56.92 -25.13 33.06
CA ARG A 546 55.71 -25.11 32.22
C ARG A 546 54.82 -23.92 32.58
N VAL A 547 54.37 -23.18 31.56
CA VAL A 547 53.43 -22.07 31.70
C VAL A 547 52.01 -22.66 31.79
N GLN A 548 51.36 -22.50 32.95
CA GLN A 548 49.93 -22.78 33.09
C GLN A 548 49.15 -21.47 33.15
N LEU A 549 48.07 -21.37 32.36
CA LEU A 549 47.13 -20.25 32.39
C LEU A 549 46.01 -20.58 33.38
N SER A 550 46.02 -19.97 34.57
CA SER A 550 44.89 -20.03 35.49
C SER A 550 43.99 -18.82 35.32
N HIS A 551 42.68 -19.04 35.29
CA HIS A 551 41.68 -18.00 35.10
C HIS A 551 41.00 -17.67 36.43
N HIS A 552 41.22 -16.47 36.97
CA HIS A 552 40.53 -15.97 38.17
C HIS A 552 39.58 -14.82 37.81
N SER A 553 38.41 -14.75 38.44
CA SER A 553 37.52 -13.59 38.39
C SER A 553 38.12 -12.46 39.23
N ALA A 554 38.35 -11.29 38.63
CA ALA A 554 38.87 -10.13 39.35
C ALA A 554 37.88 -9.68 40.44
N THR A 555 38.39 -9.33 41.63
CA THR A 555 37.61 -8.73 42.71
C THR A 555 37.07 -7.37 42.25
N LEU A 556 35.75 -7.21 42.26
CA LEU A 556 35.07 -5.96 41.88
C LEU A 556 35.48 -4.82 42.83
N LYS A 557 35.87 -3.68 42.27
CA LYS A 557 36.14 -2.46 43.05
C LYS A 557 34.83 -1.86 43.56
N ASP A 558 34.91 -0.91 44.49
CA ASP A 558 33.70 -0.29 45.04
C ASP A 558 32.97 0.56 44.00
N GLU A 559 33.68 1.14 43.03
CA GLU A 559 33.11 1.84 41.87
C GLU A 559 32.34 0.87 40.94
N ASP A 560 32.87 -0.34 40.75
CA ASP A 560 32.26 -1.40 39.94
C ASP A 560 30.95 -1.91 40.59
N LYS A 561 30.92 -2.01 41.93
CA LYS A 561 29.70 -2.32 42.69
C LYS A 561 28.67 -1.22 42.53
N ARG A 562 29.05 0.05 42.71
CA ARG A 562 28.13 1.19 42.53
C ARG A 562 27.52 1.24 41.13
N LEU A 563 28.31 1.00 40.09
CA LEU A 563 27.77 0.91 38.72
C LEU A 563 26.76 -0.23 38.60
N THR A 564 27.07 -1.40 39.16
CA THR A 564 26.18 -2.56 39.15
C THR A 564 24.87 -2.26 39.90
N ASP A 565 24.93 -1.61 41.06
CA ASP A 565 23.75 -1.22 41.85
C ASP A 565 22.86 -0.22 41.09
N ILE A 566 23.46 0.74 40.39
CA ILE A 566 22.73 1.69 39.53
C ILE A 566 22.03 0.93 38.38
N MET A 567 22.72 0.00 37.73
CA MET A 567 22.15 -0.81 36.65
C MET A 567 20.97 -1.66 37.14
N ASP A 568 21.14 -2.34 38.28
CA ASP A 568 20.09 -3.19 38.85
C ASP A 568 18.89 -2.34 39.29
N ALA A 569 19.12 -1.17 39.88
CA ALA A 569 18.05 -0.22 40.22
C ALA A 569 17.28 0.25 38.97
N VAL A 570 17.97 0.64 37.89
CA VAL A 570 17.33 1.04 36.63
C VAL A 570 16.53 -0.11 36.03
N THR A 571 17.10 -1.33 35.99
CA THR A 571 16.38 -2.49 35.44
C THR A 571 15.19 -2.89 36.30
N GLY A 572 15.28 -2.77 37.63
CA GLY A 572 14.18 -3.05 38.56
C GLY A 572 13.01 -2.08 38.37
N VAL A 573 13.30 -0.80 38.11
CA VAL A 573 12.26 0.20 37.80
C VAL A 573 11.54 -0.12 36.48
N LEU A 574 12.24 -0.65 35.48
CA LEU A 574 11.69 -0.95 34.15
C LEU A 574 10.98 -2.32 34.08
N ALA A 575 11.46 -3.32 34.82
CA ALA A 575 11.00 -4.71 34.75
C ALA A 575 9.60 -4.98 35.33
N VAL A 576 8.91 -3.93 35.81
CA VAL A 576 7.54 -4.03 36.34
C VAL A 576 6.48 -3.91 35.24
N ARG A 577 6.86 -3.46 34.03
CA ARG A 577 5.93 -3.16 32.92
C ARG A 577 5.65 -4.34 31.98
N HIS A 578 5.77 -5.58 32.46
CA HIS A 578 5.40 -6.75 31.68
C HIS A 578 3.89 -6.79 31.48
N ASP A 579 3.43 -6.76 30.24
CA ASP A 579 2.02 -6.74 29.94
C ASP A 579 1.72 -7.41 28.59
N GLU A 580 1.03 -8.55 28.67
CA GLU A 580 0.67 -9.44 27.55
C GLU A 580 -0.67 -9.07 26.91
N THR A 581 -1.32 -7.98 27.35
CA THR A 581 -2.55 -7.51 26.74
C THR A 581 -2.32 -7.13 25.28
N THR A 582 -3.32 -7.44 24.45
CA THR A 582 -3.32 -7.12 23.02
C THR A 582 -4.48 -6.16 22.73
N PRO A 583 -4.45 -5.40 21.62
CA PRO A 583 -5.55 -4.48 21.32
C PRO A 583 -6.90 -5.20 21.26
N GLY A 584 -6.93 -6.44 20.76
CA GLY A 584 -8.14 -7.24 20.63
C GLY A 584 -8.71 -7.79 21.95
N SER A 585 -7.97 -7.72 23.06
CA SER A 585 -8.50 -8.05 24.39
C SER A 585 -9.21 -6.90 25.07
N LEU A 586 -9.03 -5.67 24.58
CA LEU A 586 -9.72 -4.50 25.13
C LEU A 586 -11.19 -4.49 24.70
N LEU A 587 -12.05 -4.06 25.63
CA LEU A 587 -13.47 -3.88 25.38
C LEU A 587 -13.69 -2.91 24.20
N LEU A 588 -14.57 -3.30 23.27
CA LEU A 588 -14.91 -2.52 22.07
C LEU A 588 -13.74 -2.22 21.14
N SER A 589 -12.69 -3.06 21.15
CA SER A 589 -11.59 -2.96 20.20
C SER A 589 -12.06 -2.92 18.74
N GLU A 590 -13.14 -3.63 18.39
CA GLU A 590 -13.69 -3.65 17.03
C GLU A 590 -14.18 -2.28 16.54
N SER A 591 -14.43 -1.31 17.42
CA SER A 591 -14.83 0.04 17.01
C SER A 591 -13.66 0.87 16.46
N TRP A 592 -12.45 0.66 16.98
CA TRP A 592 -11.26 1.48 16.70
C TRP A 592 -10.05 0.68 16.17
N LEU A 593 -10.15 -0.65 16.07
CA LEU A 593 -9.15 -1.56 15.53
C LEU A 593 -9.65 -2.27 14.27
N TYR A 594 -8.83 -2.28 13.22
CA TYR A 594 -9.07 -3.04 11.99
C TYR A 594 -7.94 -4.03 11.70
N ASP A 595 -8.26 -5.32 11.60
CA ASP A 595 -7.27 -6.39 11.37
C ASP A 595 -7.67 -7.39 10.26
N ALA A 596 -8.69 -7.07 9.46
CA ALA A 596 -9.14 -7.98 8.41
C ALA A 596 -8.16 -8.04 7.22
N ARG A 597 -7.44 -9.16 7.09
CA ARG A 597 -6.48 -9.39 5.99
C ARG A 597 -7.13 -9.76 4.66
N ALA A 598 -8.26 -10.48 4.69
CA ALA A 598 -8.85 -11.05 3.47
C ALA A 598 -9.23 -10.00 2.41
N PRO A 599 -9.90 -8.87 2.75
CA PRO A 599 -10.21 -7.82 1.79
C PRO A 599 -8.94 -7.25 1.14
N SER A 600 -7.94 -6.89 1.95
CA SER A 600 -6.68 -6.33 1.47
C SER A 600 -5.89 -7.31 0.59
N ARG A 601 -5.87 -8.60 0.95
CA ARG A 601 -5.22 -9.64 0.14
C ARG A 601 -5.87 -9.77 -1.24
N ASN A 602 -7.20 -9.77 -1.30
CA ASN A 602 -7.92 -9.96 -2.55
C ASN A 602 -7.74 -8.77 -3.51
N VAL A 603 -7.66 -7.55 -2.99
CA VAL A 603 -7.48 -6.33 -3.80
C VAL A 603 -6.04 -6.09 -4.21
N PHE A 604 -5.07 -6.19 -3.28
CA PHE A 604 -3.69 -5.83 -3.56
C PHE A 604 -2.80 -6.97 -4.05
N VAL A 605 -3.22 -8.23 -3.82
CA VAL A 605 -2.52 -9.41 -4.33
C VAL A 605 -3.53 -10.35 -4.98
N PRO A 606 -4.22 -9.87 -6.05
CA PRO A 606 -5.19 -10.68 -6.74
C PRO A 606 -4.50 -11.90 -7.35
N ARG A 607 -5.18 -13.05 -7.30
CA ARG A 607 -4.70 -14.30 -7.91
C ARG A 607 -5.65 -14.71 -9.04
N PRO A 608 -5.74 -13.92 -10.14
CA PRO A 608 -6.74 -14.13 -11.19
C PRO A 608 -6.64 -15.54 -11.79
N ARG A 609 -5.42 -16.03 -12.04
CA ARG A 609 -5.17 -17.40 -12.48
C ARG A 609 -5.86 -18.44 -11.59
N ALA A 610 -5.59 -18.41 -10.29
CA ALA A 610 -6.16 -19.38 -9.35
C ALA A 610 -7.69 -19.28 -9.29
N VAL A 611 -8.25 -18.08 -9.48
CA VAL A 611 -9.70 -17.87 -9.55
C VAL A 611 -10.29 -18.48 -10.83
N PHE A 612 -9.66 -18.26 -11.99
CA PHE A 612 -10.10 -18.86 -13.26
C PHE A 612 -9.96 -20.39 -13.26
N GLU A 613 -8.82 -20.91 -12.78
CA GLU A 613 -8.61 -22.35 -12.67
C GLU A 613 -9.64 -22.98 -11.74
N ARG A 614 -9.99 -22.33 -10.62
CA ARG A 614 -11.01 -22.81 -9.68
C ARG A 614 -12.42 -22.67 -10.25
N SER A 615 -12.76 -21.57 -10.93
CA SER A 615 -14.10 -21.38 -11.49
C SER A 615 -14.39 -22.34 -12.64
N LEU A 616 -13.39 -22.68 -13.44
CA LEU A 616 -13.51 -23.67 -14.52
C LEU A 616 -13.45 -25.11 -14.00
N ALA A 617 -12.66 -25.40 -12.97
CA ALA A 617 -12.61 -26.74 -12.37
C ALA A 617 -13.83 -27.02 -11.48
N ARG A 618 -14.31 -26.03 -10.73
CA ARG A 618 -15.42 -26.12 -9.76
C ARG A 618 -16.41 -24.95 -9.89
N PRO A 619 -17.22 -24.91 -10.97
CA PRO A 619 -18.21 -23.85 -11.18
C PRO A 619 -19.23 -23.71 -10.04
N HIS A 620 -19.54 -24.82 -9.35
CA HIS A 620 -20.46 -24.87 -8.22
C HIS A 620 -20.11 -23.88 -7.10
N ASP A 621 -18.82 -23.68 -6.83
CA ASP A 621 -18.35 -22.78 -5.76
C ASP A 621 -18.82 -21.32 -5.99
N TYR A 622 -19.19 -20.96 -7.22
CA TYR A 622 -19.61 -19.62 -7.62
C TYR A 622 -21.09 -19.55 -8.02
N LEU A 623 -21.62 -20.59 -8.66
CA LEU A 623 -22.99 -20.62 -9.18
C LEU A 623 -24.01 -21.10 -8.15
N ALA A 624 -23.58 -21.83 -7.11
CA ALA A 624 -24.46 -22.47 -6.12
C ALA A 624 -25.61 -23.29 -6.77
N CYS A 625 -25.35 -23.89 -7.93
CA CYS A 625 -26.31 -24.70 -8.69
C CYS A 625 -26.52 -26.08 -8.06
N GLU A 626 -27.76 -26.55 -8.00
CA GLU A 626 -28.06 -27.93 -7.58
C GLU A 626 -27.53 -28.99 -8.56
N CYS A 627 -27.40 -28.65 -9.85
CA CYS A 627 -26.98 -29.56 -10.91
C CYS A 627 -25.47 -29.79 -11.00
N CYS A 628 -24.64 -29.04 -10.26
CA CYS A 628 -23.18 -29.08 -10.35
C CYS A 628 -22.52 -29.63 -9.07
N ARG A 629 -23.24 -30.40 -8.25
CA ARG A 629 -22.78 -30.79 -6.90
C ARG A 629 -21.45 -31.55 -6.96
N PRO A 630 -20.53 -31.28 -6.01
CA PRO A 630 -19.20 -31.89 -5.98
C PRO A 630 -19.20 -33.38 -5.62
N ASP A 631 -20.33 -33.93 -5.16
CA ASP A 631 -20.45 -35.32 -4.70
C ASP A 631 -20.67 -36.33 -5.85
N GLY A 632 -20.84 -35.87 -7.10
CA GLY A 632 -20.88 -36.76 -8.25
C GLY A 632 -19.46 -37.06 -8.73
N GLU A 633 -19.01 -38.31 -8.60
CA GLU A 633 -17.72 -38.76 -9.12
C GLU A 633 -17.64 -38.55 -10.64
N GLY A 634 -16.60 -37.84 -11.11
CA GLY A 634 -16.28 -37.68 -12.53
C GLY A 634 -16.77 -36.38 -13.18
N LEU A 635 -16.48 -36.25 -14.48
CA LEU A 635 -16.86 -35.12 -15.33
C LEU A 635 -18.37 -35.14 -15.56
N GLN A 636 -19.11 -34.16 -15.02
CA GLN A 636 -20.56 -34.09 -15.15
C GLN A 636 -20.96 -33.33 -16.42
N ALA A 637 -21.89 -33.89 -17.18
CA ALA A 637 -22.43 -33.26 -18.39
C ALA A 637 -23.31 -32.02 -18.09
N THR A 638 -23.77 -31.84 -16.84
CA THR A 638 -24.51 -30.65 -16.37
C THR A 638 -23.65 -29.39 -16.25
N LEU A 639 -22.32 -29.52 -16.34
CA LEU A 639 -21.41 -28.39 -16.19
C LEU A 639 -21.49 -27.45 -17.40
N PRO A 640 -21.15 -26.15 -17.24
CA PRO A 640 -20.99 -25.25 -18.37
C PRO A 640 -19.99 -25.81 -19.40
N ALA A 641 -20.29 -25.68 -20.70
CA ALA A 641 -19.48 -26.24 -21.78
C ALA A 641 -17.98 -25.87 -21.66
N THR A 642 -17.67 -24.63 -21.30
CA THR A 642 -16.30 -24.13 -21.09
C THR A 642 -15.58 -24.83 -19.93
N ALA A 643 -16.30 -25.17 -18.85
CA ALA A 643 -15.76 -25.94 -17.73
C ALA A 643 -15.48 -27.40 -18.12
N ILE A 644 -16.39 -28.02 -18.88
CA ILE A 644 -16.20 -29.38 -19.42
C ILE A 644 -14.93 -29.43 -20.28
N LEU A 645 -14.84 -28.51 -21.25
CA LEU A 645 -13.68 -28.41 -22.14
C LEU A 645 -12.39 -28.11 -21.38
N TYR A 646 -12.46 -27.32 -20.29
CA TYR A 646 -11.31 -27.06 -19.45
C TYR A 646 -10.82 -28.31 -18.70
N GLN A 647 -11.73 -29.14 -18.18
CA GLN A 647 -11.35 -30.40 -17.52
C GLN A 647 -10.73 -31.39 -18.52
N MET A 648 -11.32 -31.53 -19.71
CA MET A 648 -10.71 -32.29 -20.81
C MET A 648 -9.33 -31.73 -21.21
N TYR A 649 -9.22 -30.40 -21.27
CA TYR A 649 -7.96 -29.71 -21.54
C TYR A 649 -6.89 -30.05 -20.49
N GLN A 650 -7.23 -30.27 -19.22
CA GLN A 650 -6.26 -30.64 -18.18
C GLN A 650 -5.64 -32.03 -18.45
N GLU A 651 -6.44 -32.97 -18.95
CA GLU A 651 -6.03 -34.35 -19.25
C GLU A 651 -5.24 -34.47 -20.57
N THR A 652 -5.42 -33.51 -21.48
CA THR A 652 -4.72 -33.50 -22.78
C THR A 652 -3.28 -32.97 -22.72
N GLY A 653 -2.48 -33.40 -23.70
CA GLY A 653 -1.09 -32.97 -23.92
C GLY A 653 -0.95 -31.55 -24.47
N SER A 654 0.25 -31.21 -24.96
CA SER A 654 0.59 -29.85 -25.43
C SER A 654 -0.09 -29.46 -26.76
N LEU A 655 -0.44 -30.45 -27.58
CA LEU A 655 -1.20 -30.30 -28.82
C LEU A 655 -2.46 -31.15 -28.68
N ILE A 656 -3.61 -30.51 -28.88
CA ILE A 656 -4.93 -31.12 -28.70
C ILE A 656 -5.55 -31.26 -30.09
N ASN A 657 -5.92 -32.48 -30.47
CA ASN A 657 -6.70 -32.73 -31.68
C ASN A 657 -8.15 -32.28 -31.44
N VAL A 658 -8.63 -31.35 -32.25
CA VAL A 658 -9.96 -30.75 -32.06
C VAL A 658 -11.07 -31.79 -32.32
N ALA A 659 -10.86 -32.71 -33.27
CA ALA A 659 -11.82 -33.75 -33.58
C ALA A 659 -12.01 -34.73 -32.41
N ASP A 660 -10.91 -35.15 -31.77
CA ASP A 660 -10.95 -36.06 -30.62
C ASP A 660 -11.60 -35.38 -29.40
N MET A 661 -11.29 -34.09 -29.19
CA MET A 661 -11.88 -33.30 -28.12
C MET A 661 -13.40 -33.10 -28.31
N TRP A 662 -13.84 -32.87 -29.56
CA TRP A 662 -15.25 -32.83 -29.93
C TRP A 662 -15.95 -34.16 -29.69
N ALA A 663 -15.36 -35.27 -30.12
CA ALA A 663 -15.94 -36.60 -29.95
C ALA A 663 -16.16 -36.93 -28.46
N SER A 664 -15.16 -36.65 -27.62
CA SER A 664 -15.26 -36.82 -26.17
C SER A 664 -16.34 -35.92 -25.54
N PHE A 665 -16.40 -34.65 -25.96
CA PHE A 665 -17.41 -33.70 -25.49
C PHE A 665 -18.83 -34.12 -25.85
N TYR A 666 -19.04 -34.53 -27.09
CA TYR A 666 -20.34 -34.98 -27.57
C TYR A 666 -20.79 -36.28 -26.89
N ALA A 667 -19.89 -37.24 -26.70
CA ALA A 667 -20.18 -38.48 -25.98
C ALA A 667 -20.65 -38.23 -24.54
N LEU A 668 -20.03 -37.26 -23.85
CA LEU A 668 -20.40 -36.87 -22.50
C LEU A 668 -21.81 -36.27 -22.44
N ILE A 669 -22.14 -35.34 -23.34
CA ILE A 669 -23.46 -34.69 -23.37
C ILE A 669 -24.56 -35.67 -23.77
N ARG A 670 -24.29 -36.55 -24.74
CA ARG A 670 -25.24 -37.58 -25.19
C ARG A 670 -25.57 -38.58 -24.08
N GLY A 671 -24.59 -38.99 -23.27
CA GLY A 671 -24.79 -39.90 -22.13
C GLY A 671 -25.77 -39.38 -21.08
N GLN A 672 -26.01 -38.07 -21.03
CA GLN A 672 -26.96 -37.43 -20.14
C GLN A 672 -28.42 -37.58 -20.61
N GLY A 673 -28.65 -37.66 -21.92
CA GLY A 673 -29.97 -37.90 -22.51
C GLY A 673 -30.49 -39.32 -22.23
N ALA A 674 -29.58 -40.31 -22.18
CA ALA A 674 -29.93 -41.71 -21.92
C ALA A 674 -30.29 -42.00 -20.44
N ALA A 675 -29.82 -41.18 -19.49
CA ALA A 675 -30.12 -41.37 -18.07
C ALA A 675 -31.49 -40.82 -17.63
N CYS A 676 -32.13 -39.96 -18.45
CA CYS A 676 -33.45 -39.40 -18.18
C CYS A 676 -34.57 -39.99 -19.08
N GLY A 677 -34.22 -40.88 -20.00
CA GLY A 677 -35.16 -41.52 -20.92
C GLY A 677 -34.96 -43.03 -20.95
N GLN A 678 -35.88 -43.75 -20.29
CA GLN A 678 -36.26 -45.15 -20.52
C GLN A 678 -35.13 -46.16 -20.78
N THR A 679 -34.92 -47.04 -19.80
CA THR A 679 -34.46 -48.40 -20.04
C THR A 679 -35.42 -49.09 -21.02
N GLY A 680 -35.02 -49.14 -22.29
CA GLY A 680 -35.61 -50.00 -23.31
C GLY A 680 -34.46 -50.73 -23.98
N GLU A 681 -34.36 -52.03 -23.69
CA GLU A 681 -33.43 -52.95 -24.34
C GLU A 681 -33.66 -52.95 -25.86
N GLU A 682 -32.56 -53.17 -26.56
CA GLU A 682 -32.44 -53.33 -28.00
C GLU A 682 -33.52 -54.27 -28.58
N ASP A 683 -34.13 -53.90 -29.70
CA ASP A 683 -34.31 -54.84 -30.80
C ASP A 683 -34.52 -54.10 -32.12
N GLY A 684 -33.79 -54.53 -33.15
CA GLY A 684 -33.66 -53.86 -34.44
C GLY A 684 -34.97 -53.63 -35.19
N ALA A 685 -35.52 -52.43 -35.05
CA ALA A 685 -36.55 -51.87 -35.91
C ALA A 685 -35.99 -50.61 -36.61
N MET A 686 -36.40 -50.41 -37.86
CA MET A 686 -36.06 -49.24 -38.69
C MET A 686 -36.26 -47.96 -37.88
N ARG A 687 -35.22 -47.13 -37.75
CA ARG A 687 -35.36 -45.77 -37.20
C ARG A 687 -36.31 -44.99 -38.09
N ASP A 688 -37.33 -44.40 -37.49
CA ASP A 688 -38.22 -43.47 -38.19
C ASP A 688 -37.44 -42.20 -38.56
N GLU A 689 -37.72 -41.61 -39.72
CA GLU A 689 -37.03 -40.39 -40.22
C GLU A 689 -37.08 -39.24 -39.18
N ASP A 690 -38.14 -39.19 -38.37
CA ASP A 690 -38.33 -38.21 -37.29
C ASP A 690 -37.34 -38.37 -36.12
N GLU A 691 -36.88 -39.60 -35.80
CA GLU A 691 -35.88 -39.83 -34.72
C GLU A 691 -34.46 -39.46 -35.14
N ASP A 692 -34.13 -39.67 -36.42
CA ASP A 692 -32.83 -39.27 -36.97
C ASP A 692 -32.72 -37.73 -37.08
N GLU A 693 -33.83 -37.02 -37.36
CA GLU A 693 -33.88 -35.55 -37.34
C GLU A 693 -33.65 -34.97 -35.93
N GLU A 694 -34.25 -35.53 -34.88
CA GLU A 694 -34.04 -35.08 -33.49
C GLU A 694 -32.59 -35.29 -32.99
N ASP A 695 -31.95 -36.39 -33.39
CA ASP A 695 -30.55 -36.68 -33.04
C ASP A 695 -29.58 -35.71 -33.76
N GLU A 696 -29.89 -35.33 -35.01
CA GLU A 696 -29.15 -34.29 -35.74
C GLU A 696 -29.27 -32.91 -35.08
N GLU A 697 -30.45 -32.52 -34.61
CA GLU A 697 -30.65 -31.25 -33.91
C GLU A 697 -29.84 -31.17 -32.61
N LYS A 698 -29.89 -32.22 -31.78
CA LYS A 698 -29.08 -32.32 -30.53
C LYS A 698 -27.58 -32.26 -30.83
N GLN A 699 -27.13 -32.85 -31.93
CA GLN A 699 -25.74 -32.76 -32.37
C GLN A 699 -25.35 -31.33 -32.75
N ARG A 700 -26.21 -30.60 -33.47
CA ARG A 700 -25.98 -29.19 -33.84
C ARG A 700 -25.94 -28.30 -32.59
N GLU A 701 -26.85 -28.50 -31.64
CA GLU A 701 -26.84 -27.75 -30.37
C GLU A 701 -25.55 -27.98 -29.58
N ALA A 702 -25.13 -29.24 -29.42
CA ALA A 702 -23.88 -29.58 -28.76
C ALA A 702 -22.66 -28.98 -29.48
N LEU A 703 -22.68 -28.94 -30.82
CA LEU A 703 -21.61 -28.37 -31.62
C LEU A 703 -21.50 -26.84 -31.42
N VAL A 704 -22.63 -26.14 -31.31
CA VAL A 704 -22.66 -24.70 -30.97
C VAL A 704 -22.07 -24.46 -29.58
N LEU A 705 -22.44 -25.28 -28.58
CA LEU A 705 -21.88 -25.20 -27.23
C LEU A 705 -20.37 -25.48 -27.20
N PHE A 706 -19.91 -26.46 -27.99
CA PHE A 706 -18.49 -26.77 -28.16
C PHE A 706 -17.71 -25.60 -28.75
N TYR A 707 -18.19 -25.03 -29.87
CA TYR A 707 -17.53 -23.89 -30.51
C TYR A 707 -17.50 -22.67 -29.59
N ARG A 708 -18.59 -22.40 -28.88
CA ARG A 708 -18.64 -21.32 -27.89
C ARG A 708 -17.64 -21.55 -26.77
N GLY A 709 -17.63 -22.73 -26.17
CA GLY A 709 -16.70 -23.04 -25.06
C GLY A 709 -15.24 -22.99 -25.50
N LEU A 710 -14.92 -23.46 -26.71
CA LEU A 710 -13.56 -23.37 -27.28
C LEU A 710 -13.17 -21.92 -27.58
N ALA A 711 -14.11 -21.09 -28.07
CA ALA A 711 -13.89 -19.67 -28.28
C ALA A 711 -13.66 -18.92 -26.95
N GLU A 712 -14.41 -19.25 -25.89
CA GLU A 712 -14.20 -18.72 -24.55
C GLU A 712 -12.82 -19.13 -23.98
N LEU A 713 -12.41 -20.40 -24.12
CA LEU A 713 -11.07 -20.85 -23.72
C LEU A 713 -9.94 -20.14 -24.50
N ARG A 714 -10.18 -19.83 -25.79
CA ARG A 714 -9.25 -19.04 -26.60
C ARG A 714 -9.19 -17.59 -26.13
N ALA A 715 -10.33 -16.97 -25.83
CA ALA A 715 -10.41 -15.61 -25.32
C ALA A 715 -9.71 -15.48 -23.95
N LEU A 716 -9.85 -16.49 -23.09
CA LEU A 716 -9.15 -16.60 -21.81
C LEU A 716 -7.66 -16.93 -21.95
N GLY A 717 -7.16 -17.26 -23.14
CA GLY A 717 -5.74 -17.53 -23.39
C GLY A 717 -5.27 -18.95 -23.04
N TYR A 718 -6.17 -19.90 -22.78
CA TYR A 718 -5.81 -21.31 -22.51
C TYR A 718 -5.39 -22.08 -23.78
N VAL A 719 -5.93 -21.70 -24.95
CA VAL A 719 -5.66 -22.34 -26.24
C VAL A 719 -5.35 -21.33 -27.34
N LYS A 720 -4.48 -21.71 -28.28
CA LYS A 720 -4.16 -20.93 -29.48
C LYS A 720 -4.15 -21.83 -30.71
N SER A 721 -4.47 -21.26 -31.87
CA SER A 721 -4.35 -21.99 -33.13
C SER A 721 -2.91 -22.45 -33.37
N SER A 722 -2.73 -23.74 -33.69
CA SER A 722 -1.42 -24.28 -34.03
C SER A 722 -1.11 -23.99 -35.49
N LYS A 723 0.08 -23.46 -35.77
CA LYS A 723 0.63 -23.40 -37.14
C LYS A 723 1.33 -24.70 -37.55
N LYS A 724 1.53 -25.64 -36.62
CA LYS A 724 2.27 -26.89 -36.87
C LYS A 724 1.40 -28.00 -37.45
N LYS A 725 0.11 -28.03 -37.10
CA LYS A 725 -0.89 -28.99 -37.60
C LYS A 725 -2.23 -28.27 -37.73
N THR A 726 -2.92 -28.47 -38.85
CA THR A 726 -4.16 -27.77 -39.22
C THR A 726 -5.33 -28.07 -38.27
N ASP A 727 -5.44 -29.30 -37.79
CA ASP A 727 -6.61 -29.76 -37.00
C ASP A 727 -6.34 -29.78 -35.49
N HIS A 728 -5.28 -29.07 -35.05
CA HIS A 728 -4.87 -29.07 -33.66
C HIS A 728 -4.87 -27.66 -33.07
N VAL A 729 -5.24 -27.57 -31.80
CA VAL A 729 -5.00 -26.39 -30.97
C VAL A 729 -3.82 -26.64 -30.04
N ALA A 730 -3.01 -25.60 -29.84
CA ALA A 730 -1.90 -25.65 -28.91
C ALA A 730 -2.38 -25.21 -27.53
N LYS A 731 -2.03 -26.01 -26.52
CA LYS A 731 -2.20 -25.67 -25.12
C LYS A 731 -1.25 -24.53 -24.77
N VAL A 732 -1.80 -23.42 -24.31
CA VAL A 732 -1.03 -22.28 -23.83
C VAL A 732 -1.15 -22.27 -22.32
N LYS A 733 -0.02 -22.37 -21.62
CA LYS A 733 0.05 -22.01 -20.20
C LYS A 733 0.23 -20.50 -20.10
N TRP A 734 -0.83 -19.73 -20.36
CA TRP A 734 -0.82 -18.29 -20.11
C TRP A 734 -2.05 -17.84 -19.33
N LEU A 735 -1.85 -17.83 -18.01
CA LEU A 735 -2.34 -16.95 -16.95
C LEU A 735 -1.70 -17.48 -15.67
#